data_AF-A0A842Q2I4-F1
#
_entry.id   AF-A0A842Q2I4-F1
#
_cell.length_a   1.000
_cell.length_b   1.000
_cell.length_c   1.000
_cell.angle_alpha   90.00
_cell.angle_beta   90.00
_cell.angle_gamma   90.00
#
_symmetry.space_group_name_H-M   'P 1'
#
loop_
_entity.id
_entity.type
_entity.pdbx_description
1 polymer ?
#
loop_
_entity_poly.entity_id
_entity_poly.type
_entity_poly.pdbx_seq_one_letter_code
_entity_poly.pdbx_strand_id
1 'polypeptide(L)'
;MINPLHLSLAGYNSRQFLVVISIVVSSLIIDISLSNISDLVSVSNSWGFAAFIAIAIVYAIGQYLILEFVKQKSKRIRMKSPHFDKLSTIMTIVQYVLIAIIVIIILQIFVNSYYYTSVLTLGSSISYAIASIIMVILAVKFFSWYRSNKNFILLLYGVASIITSISIVSSLVFFTVILLDMPAKITSPAPSELTSEQEEVGHSEQEEVGHGPDIRKFDQSTILGKVQTVFVTSHIVSFLLLWGSSAMLLHTYSKKLGKVKFWIIITIPIASFLSIFVIVTPFVLSISHDSRDMDRILIIIVDALGYTLPALVSSILFGLPFWMIARSLNYSSTLKDYMIIAGSGFALFKLATTGSVMLASYPPFGLASVLFVGLSSYPMLMGIYSAAISMSEDVKLRQSIRKSAIDESKFLVSIGSAQMEQKIEKKVIEMAKDHAVSMTEQTGVQLSLTEHDMKQYLSTVLKEIKVLQNVDEILKKGKDILENSTKFLACSKFDGMRLVYNNYFDIYEKVMRNKYRKGEHEGIRWVTSITEKDSADLVRTFLNIGVQIRHVKNMPPIDFAVSDKEMMATIEKMEGGQMAQSLLVSNEPAYIDHFAFIFEELWKNGIDASDRIRDIEQGVDQANIEIISNPKEGIKRAWNTIKSAKEEVLIMFSSANA
;
A
#
# COMPACT_ATOMS: atom_id res chain seq x y z
N MET A 1 -2.90 21.62 -44.39
CA MET A 1 -3.32 22.42 -43.22
C MET A 1 -2.81 21.72 -41.97
N ILE A 2 -1.70 22.21 -41.42
CA ILE A 2 -1.01 21.62 -40.26
C ILE A 2 -1.62 22.26 -39.01
N ASN A 3 -2.16 21.42 -38.13
CA ASN A 3 -2.79 21.83 -36.87
C ASN A 3 -1.68 22.19 -35.86
N PRO A 4 -1.54 23.45 -35.38
CA PRO A 4 -0.37 23.90 -34.64
C PRO A 4 -0.34 23.47 -33.15
N LEU A 5 -1.29 22.66 -32.70
CA LEU A 5 -1.44 22.25 -31.28
C LEU A 5 -1.08 20.79 -31.00
N HIS A 6 -0.52 20.06 -31.97
CA HIS A 6 -0.01 18.72 -31.74
C HIS A 6 1.49 18.77 -31.37
N LEU A 7 1.80 19.30 -30.18
CA LEU A 7 3.09 19.01 -29.54
C LEU A 7 3.18 17.48 -29.45
N SER A 8 4.21 16.85 -29.99
CA SER A 8 4.39 15.40 -29.88
C SER A 8 4.71 15.06 -28.41
N LEU A 9 3.67 14.81 -27.60
CA LEU A 9 3.77 14.38 -26.19
C LEU A 9 4.32 12.94 -26.02
N ALA A 10 4.89 12.35 -27.07
CA ALA A 10 5.69 11.13 -26.99
C ALA A 10 7.04 11.44 -26.31
N GLY A 11 7.01 11.63 -24.99
CA GLY A 11 8.19 12.02 -24.22
C GLY A 11 7.90 12.79 -22.92
N TYR A 12 6.63 13.02 -22.58
CA TYR A 12 6.28 13.81 -21.39
C TYR A 12 6.65 13.05 -20.08
N ASN A 13 7.79 13.44 -19.50
CA ASN A 13 8.39 12.78 -18.35
C ASN A 13 8.01 13.49 -17.04
N SER A 14 8.13 12.79 -15.91
CA SER A 14 7.79 13.31 -14.57
C SER A 14 8.48 14.62 -14.20
N ARG A 15 9.68 14.88 -14.75
CA ARG A 15 10.36 16.19 -14.59
C ARG A 15 9.62 17.33 -15.27
N GLN A 16 9.16 17.13 -16.50
CA GLN A 16 8.39 18.15 -17.24
C GLN A 16 7.03 18.37 -16.58
N PHE A 17 6.42 17.31 -16.06
CA PHE A 17 5.21 17.43 -15.23
C PHE A 17 5.43 18.32 -14.01
N LEU A 18 6.49 18.09 -13.24
CA LEU A 18 6.81 18.94 -12.08
C LEU A 18 7.06 20.40 -12.47
N VAL A 19 7.69 20.67 -13.62
CA VAL A 19 7.86 22.05 -14.13
C VAL A 19 6.52 22.71 -14.41
N VAL A 20 5.59 22.00 -15.07
CA VAL A 20 4.23 22.51 -15.32
C VAL A 20 3.50 22.78 -14.00
N ILE A 21 3.59 21.86 -13.03
CA ILE A 21 2.99 22.05 -11.70
C ILE A 21 3.57 23.30 -11.02
N SER A 22 4.89 23.51 -11.06
CA SER A 22 5.52 24.70 -10.48
C SER A 22 5.04 26.00 -11.12
N ILE A 23 4.93 26.05 -12.45
CA ILE A 23 4.41 27.22 -13.17
C ILE A 23 2.97 27.52 -12.77
N VAL A 24 2.12 26.49 -12.71
CA VAL A 24 0.72 26.62 -12.28
C VAL A 24 0.65 27.10 -10.84
N VAL A 25 1.40 26.49 -9.92
CA VAL A 25 1.47 26.90 -8.49
C VAL A 25 1.85 28.37 -8.37
N SER A 26 2.91 28.82 -9.07
CA SER A 26 3.34 30.22 -9.06
C SER A 26 2.24 31.16 -9.55
N SER A 27 1.53 30.80 -10.63
CA SER A 27 0.42 31.60 -11.15
C SER A 27 -0.77 31.65 -10.19
N LEU A 28 -1.09 30.55 -9.51
CA LEU A 28 -2.19 30.51 -8.54
C LEU A 28 -1.86 31.29 -7.27
N ILE A 29 -0.61 31.33 -6.83
CA ILE A 29 -0.20 32.18 -5.70
C ILE A 29 -0.48 33.65 -6.03
N ILE A 30 -0.17 34.09 -7.25
CA ILE A 30 -0.44 35.46 -7.71
C ILE A 30 -1.95 35.70 -7.75
N ASP A 31 -2.72 34.77 -8.33
CA ASP A 31 -4.19 34.84 -8.40
C ASP A 31 -4.84 34.98 -7.02
N ILE A 32 -4.44 34.15 -6.04
CA ILE A 32 -4.97 34.19 -4.66
C ILE A 32 -4.54 35.49 -3.97
N SER A 33 -3.28 35.91 -4.13
CA SER A 33 -2.78 37.15 -3.53
C SER A 33 -3.56 38.37 -4.03
N LEU A 34 -3.81 38.45 -5.34
CA LEU A 34 -4.57 39.54 -5.96
C LEU A 34 -6.05 39.50 -5.58
N SER A 35 -6.62 38.31 -5.41
CA SER A 35 -7.98 38.13 -4.92
C SER A 35 -8.15 38.73 -3.53
N ASN A 36 -7.25 38.41 -2.59
CA ASN A 36 -7.34 38.84 -1.19
C ASN A 36 -7.28 40.36 -1.01
N ILE A 37 -6.50 41.07 -1.83
CA ILE A 37 -6.31 42.53 -1.71
C ILE A 37 -7.22 43.37 -2.60
N SER A 38 -8.19 42.73 -3.27
CA SER A 38 -9.01 43.37 -4.30
C SER A 38 -10.02 44.39 -3.77
N ASP A 39 -10.34 44.34 -2.48
CA ASP A 39 -11.11 45.34 -1.74
C ASP A 39 -10.27 46.56 -1.35
N LEU A 40 -8.96 46.35 -1.12
CA LEU A 40 -8.02 47.38 -0.71
C LEU A 40 -7.40 48.17 -1.88
N VAL A 41 -7.30 47.54 -3.06
CA VAL A 41 -6.65 48.12 -4.24
C VAL A 41 -7.57 47.98 -5.45
N SER A 42 -7.84 49.09 -6.15
CA SER A 42 -8.49 49.05 -7.46
C SER A 42 -7.54 48.44 -8.50
N VAL A 43 -7.61 47.12 -8.66
CA VAL A 43 -6.84 46.38 -9.67
C VAL A 43 -7.43 46.57 -11.09
N SER A 44 -8.40 47.45 -11.27
CA SER A 44 -9.13 47.68 -12.52
C SER A 44 -8.33 48.42 -13.61
N ASN A 45 -7.08 48.80 -13.34
CA ASN A 45 -6.16 49.33 -14.34
C ASN A 45 -5.90 48.31 -15.47
N SER A 46 -5.53 48.78 -16.66
CA SER A 46 -5.20 47.94 -17.84
C SER A 46 -4.21 46.81 -17.54
N TRP A 47 -3.31 47.01 -16.58
CA TRP A 47 -2.39 45.99 -16.07
C TRP A 47 -3.09 44.82 -15.38
N GLY A 48 -4.11 45.06 -14.56
CA GLY A 48 -4.84 44.01 -13.86
C GLY A 48 -5.59 43.09 -14.82
N PHE A 49 -6.19 43.66 -15.86
CA PHE A 49 -6.81 42.85 -16.92
C PHE A 49 -5.78 42.01 -17.70
N ALA A 50 -4.60 42.58 -18.00
CA ALA A 50 -3.51 41.83 -18.62
C ALA A 50 -3.01 40.69 -17.71
N ALA A 51 -2.87 40.93 -16.41
CA ALA A 51 -2.50 39.92 -15.42
C ALA A 51 -3.55 38.79 -15.33
N PHE A 52 -4.83 39.14 -15.33
CA PHE A 52 -5.92 38.17 -15.34
C PHE A 52 -5.92 37.28 -16.60
N ILE A 53 -5.69 37.87 -17.78
CA ILE A 53 -5.54 37.10 -19.03
C ILE A 53 -4.32 36.16 -18.95
N ALA A 54 -3.19 36.64 -18.44
CA ALA A 54 -2.00 35.81 -18.28
C ALA A 54 -2.26 34.60 -17.38
N ILE A 55 -2.92 34.81 -16.24
CA ILE A 55 -3.34 33.73 -15.32
C ILE A 55 -4.32 32.78 -16.02
N ALA A 56 -5.29 33.28 -16.79
CA ALA A 56 -6.25 32.47 -17.52
C ALA A 56 -5.58 31.59 -18.61
N ILE A 57 -4.55 32.11 -19.29
CA ILE A 57 -3.74 31.35 -20.25
C ILE A 57 -2.97 30.22 -19.53
N VAL A 58 -2.31 30.54 -18.41
CA VAL A 58 -1.61 29.53 -17.59
C VAL A 58 -2.59 28.48 -17.07
N TYR A 59 -3.79 28.88 -16.67
CA TYR A 59 -4.88 27.99 -16.28
C TYR A 59 -5.25 27.02 -17.41
N ALA A 60 -5.59 27.54 -18.60
CA ALA A 60 -6.05 26.73 -19.72
C ALA A 60 -4.97 25.73 -20.19
N ILE A 61 -3.72 26.20 -20.33
CA ILE A 61 -2.58 25.35 -20.75
C ILE A 61 -2.22 24.35 -19.64
N GLY A 62 -2.09 24.81 -18.39
CA GLY A 62 -1.71 24.00 -17.25
C GLY A 62 -2.69 22.87 -17.00
N GLN A 63 -3.99 23.17 -17.04
CA GLN A 63 -5.06 22.18 -16.90
C GLN A 63 -4.98 21.09 -17.97
N TYR A 64 -4.82 21.48 -19.25
CA TYR A 64 -4.70 20.53 -20.35
C TYR A 64 -3.50 19.61 -20.17
N LEU A 65 -2.32 20.17 -19.87
CA LEU A 65 -1.08 19.40 -19.68
C LEU A 65 -1.16 18.44 -18.49
N ILE A 66 -1.71 18.89 -17.36
CA ILE A 66 -1.89 18.06 -16.15
C ILE A 66 -2.86 16.92 -16.46
N LEU A 67 -4.01 17.21 -17.07
CA LEU A 67 -5.02 16.22 -17.39
C LEU A 67 -4.48 15.17 -18.37
N GLU A 68 -3.78 15.61 -19.42
CA GLU A 68 -3.20 14.72 -20.43
C GLU A 68 -2.13 13.80 -19.84
N PHE A 69 -1.27 14.32 -18.96
CA PHE A 69 -0.29 13.48 -18.28
C PHE A 69 -0.92 12.37 -17.45
N VAL A 70 -1.91 12.73 -16.63
CA VAL A 70 -2.61 11.76 -15.79
C VAL A 70 -3.31 10.73 -16.67
N LYS A 71 -3.94 11.15 -17.79
CA LYS A 71 -4.56 10.24 -18.75
C LYS A 71 -3.57 9.27 -19.39
N GLN A 72 -2.39 9.76 -19.81
CA GLN A 72 -1.37 8.92 -20.42
C GLN A 72 -0.85 7.87 -19.44
N LYS A 73 -0.50 8.29 -18.21
CA LYS A 73 0.04 7.37 -17.19
C LYS A 73 -1.00 6.39 -16.64
N SER A 74 -2.29 6.75 -16.66
CA SER A 74 -3.39 5.89 -16.21
C SER A 74 -4.12 5.14 -17.34
N LYS A 75 -3.69 5.26 -18.60
CA LYS A 75 -4.40 4.71 -19.77
C LYS A 75 -4.73 3.23 -19.62
N ARG A 76 -3.75 2.40 -19.22
CA ARG A 76 -3.93 0.95 -19.09
C ARG A 76 -4.92 0.58 -17.98
N ILE A 77 -4.86 1.26 -16.83
CA ILE A 77 -5.78 1.07 -15.70
C ILE A 77 -7.21 1.45 -16.09
N ARG A 78 -7.37 2.59 -16.78
CA ARG A 78 -8.67 3.06 -17.26
C ARG A 78 -9.30 2.09 -18.25
N MET A 79 -8.53 1.54 -19.19
CA MET A 79 -9.04 0.54 -20.14
C MET A 79 -9.56 -0.73 -19.44
N LYS A 80 -9.03 -1.07 -18.26
CA LYS A 80 -9.45 -2.24 -17.47
C LYS A 80 -10.54 -1.93 -16.45
N SER A 81 -10.79 -0.66 -16.14
CA SER A 81 -11.82 -0.24 -15.18
C SER A 81 -12.77 0.81 -15.76
N PRO A 82 -14.00 0.41 -16.15
CA PRO A 82 -14.93 1.30 -16.86
C PRO A 82 -15.36 2.51 -16.03
N HIS A 83 -15.38 2.39 -14.69
CA HIS A 83 -15.70 3.51 -13.80
C HIS A 83 -14.66 4.63 -13.86
N PHE A 84 -13.36 4.28 -13.91
CA PHE A 84 -12.28 5.27 -13.99
C PHE A 84 -12.14 5.87 -15.38
N ASP A 85 -12.47 5.11 -16.43
CA ASP A 85 -12.54 5.68 -17.76
C ASP A 85 -13.68 6.70 -17.90
N LYS A 86 -14.88 6.37 -17.39
CA LYS A 86 -15.99 7.32 -17.28
C LYS A 86 -15.63 8.57 -16.48
N LEU A 87 -14.98 8.41 -15.32
CA LEU A 87 -14.53 9.54 -14.50
C LEU A 87 -13.54 10.44 -15.24
N SER A 88 -12.58 9.85 -15.97
CA SER A 88 -11.63 10.60 -16.79
C SER A 88 -12.31 11.40 -17.90
N THR A 89 -13.30 10.81 -18.56
CA THR A 89 -14.10 11.46 -19.60
C THR A 89 -14.93 12.61 -19.02
N ILE A 90 -15.64 12.39 -17.91
CA ILE A 90 -16.40 13.43 -17.20
C ILE A 90 -15.47 14.59 -16.80
N MET A 91 -14.32 14.28 -16.21
CA MET A 91 -13.34 15.30 -15.82
C MET A 91 -12.91 16.14 -17.03
N THR A 92 -12.67 15.51 -18.17
CA THR A 92 -12.30 16.20 -19.41
C THR A 92 -13.38 17.17 -19.88
N ILE A 93 -14.64 16.73 -19.88
CA ILE A 93 -15.78 17.56 -20.29
C ILE A 93 -15.92 18.75 -19.33
N VAL A 94 -15.91 18.50 -18.02
CA VAL A 94 -15.99 19.55 -16.99
C VAL A 94 -14.89 20.58 -17.19
N GLN A 95 -13.65 20.12 -17.39
CA GLN A 95 -12.50 20.99 -17.62
C GLN A 95 -12.66 21.88 -18.87
N TYR A 96 -13.14 21.35 -19.99
CA TYR A 96 -13.42 22.19 -21.18
C TYR A 96 -14.55 23.19 -20.96
N VAL A 97 -15.59 22.82 -20.20
CA VAL A 97 -16.66 23.74 -19.80
C VAL A 97 -16.11 24.88 -18.94
N LEU A 98 -15.23 24.60 -17.98
CA LEU A 98 -14.61 25.64 -17.14
C LEU A 98 -13.70 26.59 -17.94
N ILE A 99 -12.98 26.08 -18.96
CA ILE A 99 -12.24 26.94 -19.91
C ILE A 99 -13.21 27.81 -20.71
N ALA A 100 -14.34 27.29 -21.16
CA ALA A 100 -15.33 28.09 -21.87
C ALA A 100 -15.88 29.22 -20.97
N ILE A 101 -16.12 28.94 -19.68
CA ILE A 101 -16.58 29.94 -18.70
C ILE A 101 -15.56 31.07 -18.51
N ILE A 102 -14.27 30.76 -18.34
CA ILE A 102 -13.26 31.82 -18.17
C ILE A 102 -13.10 32.67 -19.44
N VAL A 103 -13.19 32.05 -20.62
CA VAL A 103 -13.17 32.76 -21.92
C VAL A 103 -14.40 33.67 -22.07
N ILE A 104 -15.59 33.21 -21.66
CA ILE A 104 -16.82 34.02 -21.67
C ILE A 104 -16.64 35.25 -20.76
N ILE A 105 -16.07 35.09 -19.57
CA ILE A 105 -15.80 36.21 -18.66
C ILE A 105 -14.81 37.20 -19.26
N ILE A 106 -13.70 36.72 -19.86
CA ILE A 106 -12.73 37.58 -20.54
C ILE A 106 -13.41 38.37 -21.67
N LEU A 107 -14.26 37.72 -22.47
CA LEU A 107 -15.01 38.37 -23.55
C LEU A 107 -15.99 39.42 -23.01
N GLN A 108 -16.69 39.12 -21.91
CA GLN A 108 -17.60 40.06 -21.25
C GLN A 108 -16.86 41.33 -20.79
N ILE A 109 -15.71 41.16 -20.14
CA ILE A 109 -14.87 42.27 -19.69
C ILE A 109 -14.32 43.07 -20.89
N PHE A 110 -13.78 42.38 -21.90
CA PHE A 110 -13.16 43.04 -23.06
C PHE A 110 -14.16 43.83 -23.90
N VAL A 111 -15.36 43.28 -24.14
CA VAL A 111 -16.37 43.90 -25.02
C VAL A 111 -17.25 44.87 -24.27
N ASN A 112 -17.69 44.51 -23.05
CA ASN A 112 -18.74 45.24 -22.35
C ASN A 112 -18.26 45.97 -21.08
N SER A 113 -16.99 45.81 -20.68
CA SER A 113 -16.45 46.38 -19.44
C SER A 113 -17.22 45.98 -18.16
N TYR A 114 -17.90 44.84 -18.20
CA TYR A 114 -18.54 44.21 -17.06
C TYR A 114 -18.51 42.69 -17.19
N TYR A 115 -18.71 41.96 -16.10
CA TYR A 115 -19.02 40.53 -16.14
C TYR A 115 -20.22 40.19 -15.24
N TYR A 116 -20.87 39.06 -15.52
CA TYR A 116 -22.02 38.61 -14.72
C TYR A 116 -21.59 37.73 -13.55
N THR A 117 -22.09 38.04 -12.35
CA THR A 117 -21.86 37.24 -11.13
C THR A 117 -22.43 35.82 -11.25
N SER A 118 -23.48 35.63 -12.04
CA SER A 118 -24.07 34.31 -12.31
C SER A 118 -23.11 33.36 -13.04
N VAL A 119 -22.28 33.87 -13.97
CA VAL A 119 -21.30 33.08 -14.72
C VAL A 119 -20.14 32.66 -13.79
N LEU A 120 -19.73 33.56 -12.90
CA LEU A 120 -18.75 33.29 -11.85
C LEU A 120 -19.25 32.20 -10.89
N THR A 121 -20.49 32.35 -10.42
CA THR A 121 -21.17 31.41 -9.52
C THR A 121 -21.30 30.03 -10.15
N LEU A 122 -21.68 29.96 -11.43
CA LEU A 122 -21.79 28.71 -12.17
C LEU A 122 -20.44 27.98 -12.28
N GLY A 123 -19.37 28.69 -12.65
CA GLY A 123 -18.02 28.14 -12.75
C GLY A 123 -17.52 27.54 -11.44
N SER A 124 -17.62 28.31 -10.36
CA SER A 124 -17.26 27.88 -9.01
C SER A 124 -18.09 26.67 -8.57
N SER A 125 -19.39 26.67 -8.88
CA SER A 125 -20.29 25.56 -8.52
C SER A 125 -19.92 24.25 -9.18
N ILE A 126 -19.62 24.28 -10.48
CA ILE A 126 -19.20 23.09 -11.23
C ILE A 126 -17.89 22.53 -10.66
N SER A 127 -16.92 23.41 -10.36
CA SER A 127 -15.61 23.00 -9.82
C SER A 127 -15.71 22.37 -8.43
N TYR A 128 -16.44 22.99 -7.50
CA TYR A 128 -16.62 22.45 -6.16
C TYR A 128 -17.46 21.17 -6.14
N ALA A 129 -18.49 21.07 -7.00
CA ALA A 129 -19.30 19.85 -7.10
C ALA A 129 -18.45 18.65 -7.54
N ILE A 130 -17.64 18.78 -8.59
CA ILE A 130 -16.78 17.67 -9.04
C ILE A 130 -15.70 17.33 -8.01
N ALA A 131 -15.13 18.33 -7.33
CA ALA A 131 -14.17 18.10 -6.25
C ALA A 131 -14.78 17.31 -5.10
N SER A 132 -15.99 17.69 -4.65
CA SER A 132 -16.69 16.99 -3.57
C SER A 132 -16.97 15.52 -3.92
N ILE A 133 -17.45 15.26 -5.15
CA ILE A 133 -17.67 13.88 -5.64
C ILE A 133 -16.37 13.07 -5.59
N ILE A 134 -15.25 13.64 -6.05
CA ILE A 134 -13.95 12.97 -6.04
C ILE A 134 -13.47 12.70 -4.60
N MET A 135 -13.66 13.64 -3.67
CA MET A 135 -13.33 13.45 -2.27
C MET A 135 -14.14 12.31 -1.63
N VAL A 136 -15.44 12.19 -1.96
CA VAL A 136 -16.27 11.07 -1.49
C VAL A 136 -15.77 9.74 -2.07
N ILE A 137 -15.45 9.68 -3.37
CA ILE A 137 -14.87 8.49 -3.99
C ILE A 137 -13.57 8.10 -3.30
N LEU A 138 -12.71 9.08 -3.02
CA LEU A 138 -11.44 8.86 -2.33
C LEU A 138 -11.64 8.31 -0.91
N ALA A 139 -12.58 8.88 -0.16
CA ALA A 139 -12.95 8.40 1.17
C ALA A 139 -13.39 6.93 1.13
N VAL A 140 -14.30 6.57 0.23
CA VAL A 140 -14.78 5.19 0.05
C VAL A 140 -13.62 4.23 -0.21
N LYS A 141 -12.65 4.62 -1.06
CA LYS A 141 -11.46 3.80 -1.33
C LYS A 141 -10.58 3.62 -0.09
N PHE A 142 -10.32 4.70 0.66
CA PHE A 142 -9.55 4.60 1.90
C PHE A 142 -10.21 3.69 2.94
N PHE A 143 -11.54 3.80 3.15
CA PHE A 143 -12.26 2.90 4.07
C PHE A 143 -12.27 1.45 3.59
N SER A 144 -12.43 1.23 2.28
CA SER A 144 -12.36 -0.12 1.70
C SER A 144 -10.98 -0.76 1.95
N TRP A 145 -9.89 -0.02 1.80
CA TRP A 145 -8.54 -0.52 2.07
C TRP A 145 -8.26 -0.67 3.57
N TYR A 146 -8.79 0.21 4.40
CA TYR A 146 -8.73 0.07 5.86
C TYR A 146 -9.40 -1.22 6.34
N ARG A 147 -10.54 -1.61 5.75
CA ARG A 147 -11.22 -2.87 6.11
C ARG A 147 -10.34 -4.10 5.87
N SER A 148 -9.50 -4.08 4.83
CA SER A 148 -8.61 -5.19 4.47
C SER A 148 -7.32 -5.24 5.32
N ASN A 149 -6.68 -4.10 5.56
CA ASN A 149 -5.33 -4.06 6.16
C ASN A 149 -5.30 -3.54 7.60
N LYS A 150 -6.42 -3.01 8.11
CA LYS A 150 -6.56 -2.38 9.44
C LYS A 150 -5.50 -1.29 9.74
N ASN A 151 -4.98 -0.64 8.70
CA ASN A 151 -3.95 0.40 8.85
C ASN A 151 -4.54 1.75 9.23
N PHE A 152 -4.20 2.26 10.42
CA PHE A 152 -4.69 3.52 10.98
C PHE A 152 -4.43 4.74 10.08
N ILE A 153 -3.33 4.77 9.32
CA ILE A 153 -3.03 5.88 8.39
C ILE A 153 -4.11 6.00 7.31
N LEU A 154 -4.60 4.87 6.79
CA LEU A 154 -5.68 4.85 5.78
C LEU A 154 -7.00 5.33 6.37
N LEU A 155 -7.27 5.02 7.64
CA LEU A 155 -8.45 5.50 8.36
C LEU A 155 -8.43 7.04 8.46
N LEU A 156 -7.29 7.62 8.89
CA LEU A 156 -7.16 9.06 9.02
C LEU A 156 -7.32 9.79 7.67
N TYR A 157 -6.69 9.30 6.60
CA TYR A 157 -6.90 9.87 5.26
C TYR A 157 -8.36 9.74 4.77
N GLY A 158 -9.04 8.65 5.12
CA GLY A 158 -10.46 8.44 4.81
C GLY A 158 -11.36 9.44 5.53
N VAL A 159 -11.19 9.61 6.84
CA VAL A 159 -11.94 10.60 7.64
C VAL A 159 -11.62 12.02 7.17
N ALA A 160 -10.34 12.31 6.92
CA ALA A 160 -9.92 13.60 6.38
C ALA A 160 -10.65 13.91 5.06
N SER A 161 -10.75 12.94 4.15
CA SER A 161 -11.43 13.11 2.86
C SER A 161 -12.93 13.41 3.00
N ILE A 162 -13.61 12.79 3.97
CA ILE A 162 -15.02 13.11 4.28
C ILE A 162 -15.14 14.54 4.79
N ILE A 163 -14.34 14.93 5.78
CA ILE A 163 -14.41 16.27 6.37
C ILE A 163 -14.06 17.33 5.31
N THR A 164 -13.11 17.06 4.41
CA THR A 164 -12.82 17.94 3.28
C THR A 164 -14.02 18.07 2.34
N SER A 165 -14.73 16.99 2.03
CA SER A 165 -15.95 17.04 1.21
C SER A 165 -17.02 17.91 1.88
N ILE A 166 -17.24 17.78 3.19
CA ILE A 166 -18.16 18.63 3.96
C ILE A 166 -17.72 20.10 3.88
N SER A 167 -16.43 20.38 4.02
CA SER A 167 -15.87 21.73 3.90
C SER A 167 -16.11 22.33 2.50
N ILE A 168 -15.87 21.56 1.43
CA ILE A 168 -16.11 22.00 0.04
C ILE A 168 -17.60 22.29 -0.20
N VAL A 169 -18.49 21.41 0.25
CA VAL A 169 -19.94 21.60 0.07
C VAL A 169 -20.43 22.82 0.85
N SER A 170 -19.92 23.03 2.06
CA SER A 170 -20.26 24.21 2.87
C SER A 170 -19.71 25.49 2.25
N SER A 171 -18.50 25.45 1.70
CA SER A 171 -17.88 26.56 0.95
C SER A 171 -18.68 26.91 -0.31
N LEU A 172 -19.14 25.90 -1.05
CA LEU A 172 -20.01 26.08 -2.20
C LEU A 172 -21.29 26.83 -1.83
N VAL A 173 -21.99 26.39 -0.79
CA VAL A 173 -23.23 27.03 -0.31
C VAL A 173 -22.94 28.45 0.17
N PHE A 174 -21.87 28.64 0.94
CA PHE A 174 -21.50 29.95 1.47
C PHE A 174 -21.18 30.96 0.35
N PHE A 175 -20.33 30.60 -0.61
CA PHE A 175 -19.96 31.50 -1.71
C PHE A 175 -21.10 31.75 -2.69
N THR A 176 -21.96 30.77 -2.95
CA THR A 176 -23.13 30.97 -3.83
C THR A 176 -24.11 31.97 -3.24
N VAL A 177 -24.39 31.92 -1.94
CA VAL A 177 -25.26 32.90 -1.28
C VAL A 177 -24.66 34.30 -1.34
N ILE A 178 -23.38 34.47 -1.00
CA ILE A 178 -22.70 35.78 -1.06
C ILE A 178 -22.72 36.36 -2.48
N LEU A 179 -22.42 35.55 -3.50
CA LEU A 179 -22.39 36.02 -4.88
C LEU A 179 -23.78 36.35 -5.45
N LEU A 180 -24.85 35.77 -4.89
CA LEU A 180 -26.23 36.10 -5.26
C LEU A 180 -26.69 37.44 -4.65
N ASP A 181 -26.15 37.81 -3.49
CA ASP A 181 -26.41 39.11 -2.85
C ASP A 181 -25.63 40.26 -3.53
N MET A 182 -24.63 39.94 -4.35
CA MET A 182 -23.87 40.92 -5.14
C MET A 182 -24.63 41.41 -6.38
N PRO A 183 -24.34 42.63 -6.88
CA PRO A 183 -24.99 43.15 -8.08
C PRO A 183 -24.79 42.20 -9.27
N ALA A 184 -25.85 42.01 -10.06
CA ALA A 184 -25.85 41.04 -11.17
C ALA A 184 -24.76 41.30 -12.23
N LYS A 185 -24.29 42.55 -12.34
CA LYS A 185 -23.19 42.98 -13.21
C LYS A 185 -22.14 43.69 -12.37
N ILE A 186 -20.88 43.25 -12.47
CA ILE A 186 -19.74 43.91 -11.85
C ILE A 186 -19.01 44.71 -12.93
N THR A 187 -18.85 46.01 -12.72
CA THR A 187 -18.11 46.94 -13.58
C THR A 187 -16.80 47.38 -12.91
N SER A 188 -15.89 48.00 -13.68
CA SER A 188 -14.77 48.72 -13.06
C SER A 188 -15.31 49.76 -12.05
N PRO A 189 -14.73 49.89 -10.85
CA PRO A 189 -15.07 50.99 -9.96
C PRO A 189 -14.78 52.33 -10.66
N ALA A 190 -15.72 53.27 -10.59
CA ALA A 190 -15.51 54.64 -11.07
C ALA A 190 -14.59 55.39 -10.09
N PRO A 191 -13.71 56.31 -10.55
CA PRO A 191 -12.79 57.03 -9.66
C PRO A 191 -13.45 58.00 -8.66
N SER A 192 -14.78 58.16 -8.66
CA SER A 192 -15.46 59.29 -8.01
C SER A 192 -16.17 59.00 -6.68
N GLU A 193 -16.07 57.80 -6.10
CA GLU A 193 -16.58 57.56 -4.72
C GLU A 193 -15.47 57.65 -3.65
N LEU A 194 -14.35 58.26 -4.00
CA LEU A 194 -13.22 58.55 -3.10
C LEU A 194 -12.89 60.06 -3.10
N THR A 195 -13.91 60.91 -3.01
CA THR A 195 -13.72 62.33 -2.63
C THR A 195 -14.82 62.74 -1.67
N SER A 196 -14.41 62.91 -0.42
CA SER A 196 -14.92 63.85 0.59
C SER A 196 -16.15 64.67 0.21
N GLU A 197 -17.26 64.45 0.92
CA GLU A 197 -18.14 65.52 1.41
C GLU A 197 -19.23 64.92 2.33
N GLN A 198 -19.08 65.12 3.64
CA GLN A 198 -20.16 65.46 4.57
C GLN A 198 -19.51 65.93 5.87
N GLU A 199 -19.03 67.18 5.83
CA GLU A 199 -18.96 68.01 7.04
C GLU A 199 -20.39 68.28 7.53
N GLU A 200 -20.48 68.48 8.84
CA GLU A 200 -21.65 68.60 9.70
C GLU A 200 -22.85 69.40 9.15
N VAL A 201 -24.06 68.92 9.48
CA VAL A 201 -25.11 69.59 10.30
C VAL A 201 -26.49 69.07 9.89
N GLY A 202 -27.23 68.48 10.83
CA GLY A 202 -28.68 68.29 10.72
C GLY A 202 -29.20 66.97 11.27
N HIS A 203 -29.77 66.98 12.48
CA HIS A 203 -30.55 65.88 13.03
C HIS A 203 -31.80 65.59 12.18
N SER A 204 -31.93 64.36 11.68
CA SER A 204 -33.22 63.68 11.56
C SER A 204 -32.98 62.19 11.33
N GLU A 205 -33.68 61.37 12.11
CA GLU A 205 -33.77 59.91 11.98
C GLU A 205 -34.01 59.50 10.52
N GLN A 206 -33.00 58.91 9.88
CA GLN A 206 -33.14 58.20 8.62
C GLN A 206 -32.58 56.80 8.81
N GLU A 207 -33.43 55.83 8.52
CA GLU A 207 -33.20 54.39 8.59
C GLU A 207 -31.83 54.01 8.02
N GLU A 208 -31.08 53.21 8.77
CA GLU A 208 -29.83 52.59 8.33
C GLU A 208 -30.08 51.80 7.04
N VAL A 209 -29.77 52.41 5.89
CA VAL A 209 -29.70 51.74 4.60
C VAL A 209 -28.51 50.78 4.66
N GLY A 210 -28.84 49.50 4.79
CA GLY A 210 -27.92 48.40 5.06
C GLY A 210 -26.66 48.42 4.21
N HIS A 211 -25.52 48.63 4.88
CA HIS A 211 -24.27 48.04 4.44
C HIS A 211 -24.47 46.52 4.41
N GLY A 212 -24.14 45.88 3.29
CA GLY A 212 -24.15 44.41 3.18
C GLY A 212 -23.41 43.77 4.36
N PRO A 213 -23.76 42.54 4.75
CA PRO A 213 -23.25 41.91 5.97
C PRO A 213 -21.73 41.98 6.01
N ASP A 214 -21.18 42.49 7.11
CA ASP A 214 -19.76 42.54 7.40
C ASP A 214 -19.22 41.10 7.41
N ILE A 215 -18.67 40.66 6.27
CA ILE A 215 -18.34 39.26 5.94
C ILE A 215 -17.28 38.68 6.90
N ARG A 216 -16.64 39.55 7.69
CA ARG A 216 -15.64 39.22 8.72
C ARG A 216 -16.26 39.02 10.12
N LYS A 217 -17.56 39.30 10.31
CA LYS A 217 -18.29 39.04 11.56
C LYS A 217 -19.09 37.74 11.47
N PHE A 218 -18.75 36.79 12.34
CA PHE A 218 -19.47 35.52 12.48
C PHE A 218 -20.81 35.73 13.19
N ASP A 219 -21.85 36.11 12.45
CA ASP A 219 -23.19 36.18 13.03
C ASP A 219 -23.88 34.81 13.05
N GLN A 220 -23.69 34.08 14.15
CA GLN A 220 -24.25 32.74 14.35
C GLN A 220 -25.80 32.73 14.47
N SER A 221 -26.43 33.90 14.59
CA SER A 221 -27.90 34.01 14.59
C SER A 221 -28.49 33.69 13.22
N THR A 222 -27.77 33.99 12.14
CA THR A 222 -28.21 33.77 10.76
C THR A 222 -27.91 32.35 10.26
N ILE A 223 -28.68 31.88 9.27
CA ILE A 223 -28.42 30.62 8.57
C ILE A 223 -27.04 30.68 7.87
N LEU A 224 -26.71 31.82 7.26
CA LEU A 224 -25.44 32.01 6.55
C LEU A 224 -24.23 31.92 7.51
N GLY A 225 -24.30 32.55 8.68
CA GLY A 225 -23.23 32.47 9.69
C GLY A 225 -23.04 31.06 10.28
N LYS A 226 -24.13 30.27 10.40
CA LYS A 226 -24.04 28.84 10.74
C LYS A 226 -23.30 28.05 9.65
N VAL A 227 -23.63 28.27 8.37
CA VAL A 227 -22.92 27.63 7.24
C VAL A 227 -21.44 28.02 7.21
N GLN A 228 -21.13 29.30 7.44
CA GLN A 228 -19.76 29.81 7.55
C GLN A 228 -19.00 29.11 8.68
N THR A 229 -19.63 28.92 9.84
CA THR A 229 -19.03 28.21 10.97
C THR A 229 -18.74 26.76 10.62
N VAL A 230 -19.67 26.05 9.99
CA VAL A 230 -19.46 24.67 9.53
C VAL A 230 -18.32 24.60 8.51
N PHE A 231 -18.26 25.54 7.56
CA PHE A 231 -17.19 25.64 6.59
C PHE A 231 -15.81 25.79 7.26
N VAL A 232 -15.66 26.80 8.12
CA VAL A 232 -14.38 27.14 8.77
C VAL A 232 -13.93 26.02 9.73
N THR A 233 -14.83 25.53 10.57
CA THR A 233 -14.52 24.43 11.51
C THR A 233 -14.15 23.15 10.78
N SER A 234 -14.90 22.77 9.73
CA SER A 234 -14.57 21.61 8.91
C SER A 234 -13.24 21.80 8.18
N HIS A 235 -12.92 23.01 7.73
CA HIS A 235 -11.64 23.30 7.09
C HIS A 235 -10.46 23.09 8.06
N ILE A 236 -10.58 23.59 9.30
CA ILE A 236 -9.57 23.42 10.35
C ILE A 236 -9.42 21.93 10.72
N VAL A 237 -10.53 21.22 10.98
CA VAL A 237 -10.49 19.79 11.31
C VAL A 237 -9.90 18.97 10.17
N SER A 238 -10.28 19.28 8.93
CA SER A 238 -9.71 18.63 7.74
C SER A 238 -8.20 18.87 7.65
N PHE A 239 -7.75 20.10 7.90
CA PHE A 239 -6.33 20.43 7.91
C PHE A 239 -5.56 19.61 8.95
N LEU A 240 -6.03 19.57 10.19
CA LEU A 240 -5.37 18.85 11.29
C LEU A 240 -5.33 17.33 11.02
N LEU A 241 -6.40 16.76 10.47
CA LEU A 241 -6.45 15.35 10.10
C LEU A 241 -5.48 15.03 8.96
N LEU A 242 -5.42 15.86 7.90
CA LEU A 242 -4.46 15.69 6.82
C LEU A 242 -3.02 15.87 7.31
N TRP A 243 -2.78 16.82 8.21
CA TRP A 243 -1.47 17.04 8.83
C TRP A 243 -1.04 15.82 9.63
N GLY A 244 -1.91 15.30 10.51
CA GLY A 244 -1.65 14.09 11.29
C GLY A 244 -1.39 12.87 10.40
N SER A 245 -2.19 12.71 9.34
CA SER A 245 -2.03 11.63 8.35
C SER A 245 -0.68 11.72 7.64
N SER A 246 -0.31 12.93 7.20
CA SER A 246 0.95 13.18 6.50
C SER A 246 2.15 12.99 7.43
N ALA A 247 2.06 13.46 8.68
CA ALA A 247 3.08 13.30 9.70
C ALA A 247 3.33 11.83 10.04
N MET A 248 2.28 11.03 10.22
CA MET A 248 2.41 9.59 10.45
C MET A 248 3.03 8.87 9.26
N LEU A 249 2.62 9.23 8.03
CA LEU A 249 3.19 8.65 6.81
C LEU A 249 4.68 9.02 6.68
N LEU A 250 5.04 10.28 6.90
CA LEU A 250 6.42 10.77 6.94
C LEU A 250 7.26 10.10 8.04
N HIS A 251 6.65 9.80 9.19
CA HIS A 251 7.34 9.22 10.34
C HIS A 251 7.96 7.86 10.01
N THR A 252 7.31 7.07 9.16
CA THR A 252 7.86 5.79 8.66
C THR A 252 9.19 5.96 7.93
N TYR A 253 9.43 7.14 7.34
CA TYR A 253 10.66 7.51 6.64
C TYR A 253 11.62 8.37 7.48
N SER A 254 11.31 8.64 8.75
CA SER A 254 12.10 9.51 9.65
C SER A 254 13.55 9.05 9.82
N LYS A 255 13.82 7.73 9.80
CA LYS A 255 15.17 7.16 9.86
C LYS A 255 16.04 7.56 8.66
N LYS A 256 15.46 7.69 7.47
CA LYS A 256 16.17 8.13 6.25
C LYS A 256 16.26 9.65 6.15
N LEU A 257 15.28 10.38 6.69
CA LEU A 257 15.21 11.84 6.62
C LEU A 257 16.13 12.53 7.65
N GLY A 258 16.37 11.88 8.78
CA GLY A 258 16.99 12.47 9.97
C GLY A 258 15.94 13.12 10.87
N LYS A 259 16.04 12.88 12.19
CA LYS A 259 15.03 13.30 13.18
C LYS A 259 14.79 14.81 13.18
N VAL A 260 15.84 15.62 13.08
CA VAL A 260 15.75 17.09 13.10
C VAL A 260 15.00 17.60 11.86
N LYS A 261 15.37 17.13 10.67
CA LYS A 261 14.71 17.51 9.41
C LYS A 261 13.23 17.11 9.41
N PHE A 262 12.91 15.93 9.93
CA PHE A 262 11.52 15.48 10.08
C PHE A 262 10.69 16.45 10.93
N TRP A 263 11.16 16.81 12.13
CA TRP A 263 10.42 17.73 13.00
C TRP A 263 10.28 19.11 12.41
N ILE A 264 11.32 19.64 11.75
CA ILE A 264 11.24 20.93 11.04
C ILE A 264 10.15 20.90 9.97
N ILE A 265 10.13 19.86 9.12
CA ILE A 265 9.16 19.72 8.03
C ILE A 265 7.71 19.64 8.55
N ILE A 266 7.49 18.99 9.69
CA ILE A 266 6.14 18.82 10.26
C ILE A 266 5.68 20.05 11.06
N THR A 267 6.59 20.72 11.78
CA THR A 267 6.26 21.87 12.64
C THR A 267 6.04 23.16 11.86
N ILE A 268 6.80 23.41 10.79
CA ILE A 268 6.68 24.65 10.00
C ILE A 268 5.24 24.86 9.46
N PRO A 269 4.59 23.87 8.82
CA PRO A 269 3.26 24.06 8.25
C PRO A 269 2.16 24.25 9.29
N ILE A 270 2.22 23.55 10.42
CA ILE A 270 1.23 23.74 11.49
C ILE A 270 1.42 25.10 12.18
N ALA A 271 2.67 25.54 12.41
CA ALA A 271 2.96 26.86 12.92
C ALA A 271 2.48 27.95 11.96
N SER A 272 2.70 27.76 10.65
CA SER A 272 2.27 28.70 9.62
C SER A 272 0.74 28.74 9.48
N PHE A 273 0.06 27.60 9.55
CA PHE A 273 -1.41 27.58 9.54
C PHE A 273 -1.99 28.26 10.80
N LEU A 274 -1.40 28.02 11.97
CA LEU A 274 -1.81 28.70 13.21
C LEU A 274 -1.51 30.20 13.18
N SER A 275 -0.45 30.64 12.50
CA SER A 275 -0.13 32.07 12.41
C SER A 275 -1.23 32.86 11.69
N ILE A 276 -2.02 32.23 10.82
CA ILE A 276 -3.19 32.88 10.21
C ILE A 276 -4.13 33.39 11.31
N PHE A 277 -4.51 32.52 12.25
CA PHE A 277 -5.50 32.83 13.27
C PHE A 277 -4.93 33.65 14.45
N VAL A 278 -3.66 33.42 14.80
CA VAL A 278 -3.05 34.05 15.98
C VAL A 278 -2.40 35.40 15.66
N ILE A 279 -1.88 35.58 14.45
CA ILE A 279 -1.09 36.75 14.07
C ILE A 279 -1.78 37.53 12.95
N VAL A 280 -1.97 36.89 11.79
CA VAL A 280 -2.37 37.60 10.56
C VAL A 280 -3.77 38.18 10.68
N THR A 281 -4.78 37.37 11.03
CA THR A 281 -6.17 37.84 11.11
C THR A 281 -6.36 38.92 12.20
N PRO A 282 -5.87 38.75 13.44
CA PRO A 282 -5.96 39.81 14.46
C PRO A 282 -5.25 41.10 14.06
N PHE A 283 -4.07 40.99 13.43
CA PHE A 283 -3.29 42.15 12.97
C PHE A 283 -4.01 42.93 11.87
N VAL A 284 -4.53 42.23 10.85
CA VAL A 284 -5.31 42.85 9.77
C VAL A 284 -6.57 43.53 10.33
N LEU A 285 -7.28 42.87 11.25
CA LEU A 285 -8.46 43.44 11.90
C LEU A 285 -8.13 44.66 12.77
N SER A 286 -7.04 44.62 13.56
CA SER A 286 -6.66 45.75 14.40
C SER A 286 -6.31 46.99 13.60
N ILE A 287 -5.67 46.83 12.44
CA ILE A 287 -5.25 47.97 11.62
C ILE A 287 -6.41 48.54 10.81
N SER A 288 -7.41 47.72 10.45
CA SER A 288 -8.63 48.20 9.78
C SER A 288 -9.47 49.17 10.61
N HIS A 289 -9.26 49.23 11.94
CA HIS A 289 -10.01 50.08 12.86
C HIS A 289 -9.34 51.42 13.19
N ASP A 290 -8.02 51.58 12.93
CA ASP A 290 -7.19 52.69 13.46
C ASP A 290 -6.50 53.53 12.37
N SER A 291 -7.05 53.53 11.15
CA SER A 291 -6.34 53.92 9.93
C SER A 291 -6.23 55.44 9.68
N ARG A 292 -5.50 56.18 10.53
CA ARG A 292 -5.02 57.53 10.15
C ARG A 292 -3.55 57.61 9.74
N ASP A 293 -2.66 56.71 10.17
CA ASP A 293 -1.20 56.90 9.96
C ASP A 293 -0.36 55.66 9.55
N MET A 294 -0.96 54.50 9.23
CA MET A 294 -0.17 53.35 8.71
C MET A 294 -0.08 53.33 7.18
N ASP A 295 1.12 53.09 6.66
CA ASP A 295 1.39 52.92 5.22
C ASP A 295 0.46 51.85 4.64
N ARG A 296 -0.53 52.25 3.81
CA ARG A 296 -1.47 51.34 3.11
C ARG A 296 -0.76 50.16 2.42
N ILE A 297 0.49 50.35 2.01
CA ILE A 297 1.36 49.34 1.40
C ILE A 297 1.65 48.18 2.36
N LEU A 298 1.91 48.45 3.64
CA LEU A 298 2.20 47.42 4.64
C LEU A 298 0.98 46.52 4.87
N ILE A 299 -0.22 47.11 4.89
CA ILE A 299 -1.49 46.38 5.03
C ILE A 299 -1.69 45.44 3.85
N ILE A 300 -1.50 45.93 2.63
CA ILE A 300 -1.60 45.13 1.40
C ILE A 300 -0.61 43.96 1.41
N ILE A 301 0.63 44.19 1.84
CA ILE A 301 1.66 43.13 1.92
C ILE A 301 1.28 42.07 2.95
N VAL A 302 0.83 42.48 4.14
CA VAL A 302 0.47 41.53 5.20
C VAL A 302 -0.79 40.75 4.84
N ASP A 303 -1.76 41.37 4.18
CA ASP A 303 -2.98 40.68 3.75
C ASP A 303 -2.73 39.74 2.55
N ALA A 304 -1.97 40.17 1.54
CA ALA A 304 -1.60 39.32 0.41
C ALA A 304 -0.74 38.12 0.84
N LEU A 305 0.36 38.36 1.58
CA LEU A 305 1.33 37.32 1.91
C LEU A 305 1.00 36.55 3.18
N GLY A 306 0.31 37.18 4.14
CA GLY A 306 -0.05 36.58 5.42
C GLY A 306 -1.01 35.40 5.27
N TYR A 307 -1.88 35.39 4.27
CA TYR A 307 -2.75 34.24 3.99
C TYR A 307 -2.16 33.27 2.96
N THR A 308 -1.41 33.76 1.96
CA THR A 308 -0.92 32.91 0.85
C THR A 308 0.34 32.11 1.19
N LEU A 309 1.29 32.67 1.94
CA LEU A 309 2.52 31.95 2.30
C LEU A 309 2.23 30.74 3.19
N PRO A 310 1.39 30.84 4.24
CA PRO A 310 1.01 29.66 5.03
C PRO A 310 0.29 28.58 4.23
N ALA A 311 -0.56 28.98 3.30
CA ALA A 311 -1.25 28.06 2.42
C ALA A 311 -0.26 27.31 1.52
N LEU A 312 0.74 27.99 0.95
CA LEU A 312 1.79 27.37 0.13
C LEU A 312 2.62 26.35 0.92
N VAL A 313 3.10 26.76 2.09
CA VAL A 313 3.91 25.91 2.99
C VAL A 313 3.13 24.64 3.35
N SER A 314 1.85 24.80 3.68
CA SER A 314 0.95 23.68 3.98
C SER A 314 0.69 22.79 2.78
N SER A 315 0.50 23.38 1.60
CA SER A 315 0.23 22.65 0.35
C SER A 315 1.40 21.75 -0.01
N ILE A 316 2.63 22.25 0.09
CA ILE A 316 3.85 21.45 -0.16
C ILE A 316 3.95 20.28 0.82
N LEU A 317 3.60 20.48 2.10
CA LEU A 317 3.59 19.42 3.10
C LEU A 317 2.72 18.24 2.69
N PHE A 318 1.51 18.49 2.20
CA PHE A 318 0.59 17.41 1.86
C PHE A 318 1.04 16.59 0.64
N GLY A 319 1.84 17.19 -0.25
CA GLY A 319 2.49 16.46 -1.36
C GLY A 319 3.76 15.70 -0.97
N LEU A 320 4.50 16.19 0.04
CA LEU A 320 5.82 15.69 0.44
C LEU A 320 5.87 14.17 0.73
N PRO A 321 4.97 13.57 1.54
CA PRO A 321 4.97 12.13 1.82
C PRO A 321 5.05 11.28 0.55
N PHE A 322 4.24 11.61 -0.44
CA PHE A 322 4.17 10.88 -1.71
C PHE A 322 5.45 11.05 -2.53
N TRP A 323 6.01 12.26 -2.58
CA TRP A 323 7.30 12.49 -3.27
C TRP A 323 8.48 11.78 -2.60
N MET A 324 8.49 11.64 -1.27
CA MET A 324 9.53 10.86 -0.59
C MET A 324 9.37 9.36 -0.84
N ILE A 325 8.14 8.85 -0.88
CA ILE A 325 7.88 7.47 -1.31
C ILE A 325 8.43 7.30 -2.73
N ALA A 326 8.09 8.20 -3.66
CA ALA A 326 8.59 8.20 -5.04
C ALA A 326 10.13 8.20 -5.13
N ARG A 327 10.81 8.93 -4.24
CA ARG A 327 12.28 8.99 -4.16
C ARG A 327 12.88 7.72 -3.57
N SER A 328 12.15 7.03 -2.70
CA SER A 328 12.62 5.81 -2.03
C SER A 328 12.51 4.55 -2.90
N LEU A 329 11.72 4.60 -3.98
CA LEU A 329 11.56 3.52 -4.93
C LEU A 329 12.73 3.53 -5.93
N ASN A 330 13.63 2.54 -5.83
CA ASN A 330 14.91 2.57 -6.53
C ASN A 330 14.87 2.10 -8.00
N TYR A 331 13.80 1.47 -8.51
CA TYR A 331 13.82 0.94 -9.89
C TYR A 331 12.50 1.00 -10.69
N SER A 332 11.33 1.19 -10.06
CA SER A 332 10.05 1.24 -10.78
C SER A 332 9.66 2.65 -11.23
N SER A 333 9.70 2.91 -12.55
CA SER A 333 9.31 4.21 -13.11
C SER A 333 7.80 4.48 -12.99
N THR A 334 6.96 3.45 -13.11
CA THR A 334 5.50 3.57 -13.11
C THR A 334 4.94 3.94 -11.74
N LEU A 335 5.31 3.21 -10.69
CA LEU A 335 4.86 3.50 -9.32
C LEU A 335 5.39 4.86 -8.84
N LYS A 336 6.61 5.21 -9.22
CA LYS A 336 7.19 6.53 -8.98
C LYS A 336 6.37 7.64 -9.63
N ASP A 337 5.96 7.47 -10.89
CA ASP A 337 5.11 8.44 -11.58
C ASP A 337 3.74 8.58 -10.89
N TYR A 338 3.13 7.47 -10.43
CA TYR A 338 1.87 7.51 -9.67
C TYR A 338 1.98 8.27 -8.34
N MET A 339 3.09 8.07 -7.62
CA MET A 339 3.38 8.83 -6.40
C MET A 339 3.62 10.32 -6.68
N ILE A 340 4.30 10.66 -7.78
CA ILE A 340 4.49 12.06 -8.20
C ILE A 340 3.15 12.72 -8.53
N ILE A 341 2.30 12.03 -9.29
CA ILE A 341 0.94 12.48 -9.62
C ILE A 341 0.11 12.71 -8.35
N ALA A 342 0.13 11.77 -7.40
CA ALA A 342 -0.59 11.90 -6.14
C ALA A 342 -0.09 13.11 -5.32
N GLY A 343 1.23 13.23 -5.14
CA GLY A 343 1.84 14.32 -4.37
C GLY A 343 1.56 15.69 -4.97
N SER A 344 1.68 15.83 -6.29
CA SER A 344 1.32 17.06 -7.00
C SER A 344 -0.18 17.37 -6.90
N GLY A 345 -1.04 16.34 -6.93
CA GLY A 345 -2.47 16.48 -6.71
C GLY A 345 -2.81 17.02 -5.33
N PHE A 346 -2.26 16.43 -4.25
CA PHE A 346 -2.45 16.93 -2.88
C PHE A 346 -1.99 18.38 -2.72
N ALA A 347 -0.80 18.70 -3.23
CA ALA A 347 -0.24 20.04 -3.12
C ALA A 347 -1.10 21.07 -3.87
N LEU A 348 -1.42 20.80 -5.14
CA LEU A 348 -2.28 21.71 -5.92
C LEU A 348 -3.67 21.84 -5.32
N PHE A 349 -4.27 20.75 -4.85
CA PHE A 349 -5.61 20.76 -4.30
C PHE A 349 -5.70 21.63 -3.06
N LYS A 350 -4.74 21.49 -2.14
CA LYS A 350 -4.71 22.30 -0.92
C LYS A 350 -4.44 23.77 -1.20
N LEU A 351 -3.61 24.09 -2.20
CA LEU A 351 -3.38 25.46 -2.63
C LEU A 351 -4.64 26.06 -3.25
N ALA A 352 -5.24 25.37 -4.22
CA ALA A 352 -6.44 25.81 -4.93
C ALA A 352 -7.63 26.04 -3.99
N THR A 353 -7.81 25.22 -2.95
CA THR A 353 -8.87 25.40 -1.95
C THR A 353 -8.71 26.64 -1.07
N THR A 354 -7.55 27.31 -1.11
CA THR A 354 -7.34 28.58 -0.41
C THR A 354 -7.87 29.76 -1.22
N GLY A 355 -7.93 29.64 -2.55
CA GLY A 355 -8.49 30.67 -3.40
C GLY A 355 -9.99 30.84 -3.18
N SER A 356 -10.46 32.08 -3.30
CA SER A 356 -11.87 32.42 -3.15
C SER A 356 -12.30 33.38 -4.26
N VAL A 357 -13.60 33.42 -4.53
CA VAL A 357 -14.23 34.42 -5.40
C VAL A 357 -15.15 35.34 -4.61
N MET A 358 -15.01 35.34 -3.28
CA MET A 358 -15.95 35.95 -2.36
C MET A 358 -16.08 37.47 -2.55
N LEU A 359 -15.01 38.14 -2.96
CA LEU A 359 -14.97 39.59 -3.16
C LEU A 359 -15.49 40.04 -4.53
N ALA A 360 -15.79 39.11 -5.45
CA ALA A 360 -16.15 39.40 -6.85
C ALA A 360 -15.36 40.58 -7.44
N SER A 361 -14.03 40.47 -7.36
CA SER A 361 -13.08 41.47 -7.82
C SER A 361 -13.24 41.78 -9.31
N TYR A 362 -12.90 42.99 -9.74
CA TYR A 362 -12.82 43.34 -11.16
C TYR A 362 -11.37 43.63 -11.59
N PRO A 363 -10.73 42.80 -12.44
CA PRO A 363 -11.15 41.48 -12.94
C PRO A 363 -11.27 40.40 -11.85
N PRO A 364 -11.96 39.26 -12.11
CA PRO A 364 -12.30 38.26 -11.08
C PRO A 364 -11.11 37.37 -10.68
N PHE A 365 -10.15 37.96 -9.99
CA PHE A 365 -9.02 37.27 -9.37
C PHE A 365 -9.49 36.27 -8.32
N GLY A 366 -8.81 35.13 -8.25
CA GLY A 366 -9.17 33.97 -7.43
C GLY A 366 -10.03 32.95 -8.19
N LEU A 367 -10.66 33.35 -9.31
CA LEU A 367 -11.46 32.43 -10.13
C LEU A 367 -10.62 31.27 -10.67
N ALA A 368 -9.43 31.53 -11.22
CA ALA A 368 -8.59 30.47 -11.77
C ALA A 368 -8.24 29.43 -10.70
N SER A 369 -7.93 29.88 -9.48
CA SER A 369 -7.70 29.02 -8.32
C SER A 369 -8.92 28.17 -7.97
N VAL A 370 -10.11 28.77 -7.91
CA VAL A 370 -11.37 28.05 -7.64
C VAL A 370 -11.69 27.02 -8.74
N LEU A 371 -11.46 27.36 -10.01
CA LEU A 371 -11.67 26.42 -11.13
C LEU A 371 -10.68 25.25 -11.12
N PHE A 372 -9.49 25.41 -10.54
CA PHE A 372 -8.51 24.32 -10.37
C PHE A 372 -8.86 23.33 -9.25
N VAL A 373 -9.77 23.67 -8.32
CA VAL A 373 -10.12 22.79 -7.18
C VAL A 373 -10.64 21.43 -7.68
N GLY A 374 -11.54 21.45 -8.66
CA GLY A 374 -12.05 20.25 -9.31
C GLY A 374 -10.95 19.42 -9.97
N LEU A 375 -10.13 20.05 -10.81
CA LEU A 375 -9.05 19.35 -11.51
C LEU A 375 -8.04 18.74 -10.54
N SER A 376 -7.55 19.50 -9.57
CA SER A 376 -6.47 19.08 -8.67
C SER A 376 -6.81 17.87 -7.79
N SER A 377 -8.10 17.68 -7.47
CA SER A 377 -8.58 16.48 -6.79
C SER A 377 -8.44 15.20 -7.63
N TYR A 378 -8.46 15.30 -8.97
CA TYR A 378 -8.39 14.14 -9.86
C TYR A 378 -7.01 13.46 -9.93
N PRO A 379 -5.87 14.17 -10.11
CA PRO A 379 -4.53 13.62 -9.94
C PRO A 379 -4.34 12.98 -8.56
N MET A 380 -4.88 13.57 -7.50
CA MET A 380 -4.82 13.00 -6.15
C MET A 380 -5.46 11.61 -6.09
N LEU A 381 -6.70 11.48 -6.58
CA LEU A 381 -7.40 10.19 -6.65
C LEU A 381 -6.69 9.19 -7.57
N MET A 382 -6.37 9.60 -8.80
CA MET A 382 -5.79 8.70 -9.80
C MET A 382 -4.38 8.24 -9.42
N GLY A 383 -3.56 9.12 -8.83
CA GLY A 383 -2.23 8.77 -8.36
C GLY A 383 -2.27 7.73 -7.25
N ILE A 384 -3.08 7.96 -6.21
CA ILE A 384 -3.22 7.01 -5.09
C ILE A 384 -3.82 5.69 -5.56
N TYR A 385 -4.89 5.73 -6.35
CA TYR A 385 -5.57 4.53 -6.80
C TYR A 385 -4.66 3.65 -7.69
N SER A 386 -3.94 4.27 -8.63
CA SER A 386 -3.03 3.56 -9.52
C SER A 386 -1.87 2.92 -8.75
N ALA A 387 -1.33 3.64 -7.76
CA ALA A 387 -0.31 3.11 -6.89
C ALA A 387 -0.81 1.95 -6.02
N ALA A 388 -2.01 2.06 -5.46
CA ALA A 388 -2.59 1.02 -4.62
C ALA A 388 -2.79 -0.28 -5.41
N ILE A 389 -3.25 -0.21 -6.67
CA ILE A 389 -3.33 -1.39 -7.54
C ILE A 389 -1.93 -1.98 -7.75
N SER A 390 -0.97 -1.16 -8.18
CA SER A 390 0.41 -1.62 -8.43
C SER A 390 1.02 -2.33 -7.22
N MET A 391 0.88 -1.75 -6.03
CA MET A 391 1.37 -2.34 -4.79
C MET A 391 0.64 -3.63 -4.42
N SER A 392 -0.67 -3.73 -4.68
CA SER A 392 -1.44 -4.94 -4.41
C SER A 392 -1.02 -6.11 -5.31
N GLU A 393 -0.70 -5.82 -6.58
CA GLU A 393 -0.20 -6.82 -7.52
C GLU A 393 1.21 -7.27 -7.12
N ASP A 394 2.09 -6.36 -6.67
CA ASP A 394 3.41 -6.75 -6.16
C ASP A 394 3.32 -7.65 -4.91
N VAL A 395 2.34 -7.43 -4.04
CA VAL A 395 2.09 -8.30 -2.88
C VAL A 395 1.64 -9.68 -3.32
N LYS A 396 0.68 -9.77 -4.25
CA LYS A 396 0.22 -11.05 -4.80
C LYS A 396 1.34 -11.81 -5.49
N LEU A 397 2.20 -11.12 -6.26
CA LEU A 397 3.33 -11.76 -6.92
C LEU A 397 4.33 -12.32 -5.90
N ARG A 398 4.68 -11.55 -4.84
CA ARG A 398 5.52 -12.07 -3.75
C ARG A 398 4.90 -13.28 -3.07
N GLN A 399 3.60 -13.27 -2.81
CA GLN A 399 2.90 -14.44 -2.26
C GLN A 399 2.96 -15.65 -3.21
N SER A 400 2.79 -15.44 -4.52
CA SER A 400 2.95 -16.50 -5.51
C SER A 400 4.37 -17.04 -5.55
N ILE A 401 5.40 -16.18 -5.50
CA ILE A 401 6.80 -16.60 -5.43
C ILE A 401 7.04 -17.44 -4.19
N ARG A 402 6.56 -17.00 -3.01
CA ARG A 402 6.68 -17.75 -1.75
C ARG A 402 6.02 -19.12 -1.85
N LYS A 403 4.78 -19.18 -2.35
CA LYS A 403 4.04 -20.43 -2.51
C LYS A 403 4.75 -21.38 -3.48
N SER A 404 5.13 -20.90 -4.67
CA SER A 404 5.85 -21.71 -5.65
C SER A 404 7.21 -22.20 -5.13
N ALA A 405 7.92 -21.36 -4.36
CA ALA A 405 9.18 -21.77 -3.73
C ALA A 405 8.99 -22.90 -2.71
N ILE A 406 7.94 -22.83 -1.89
CA ILE A 406 7.58 -23.87 -0.92
C ILE A 406 7.17 -25.18 -1.63
N ASP A 407 6.33 -25.08 -2.66
CA ASP A 407 5.84 -26.24 -3.39
C ASP A 407 6.99 -26.95 -4.15
N GLU A 408 7.86 -26.17 -4.80
CA GLU A 408 9.03 -26.71 -5.51
C GLU A 408 10.08 -27.25 -4.53
N SER A 409 10.28 -26.63 -3.36
CA SER A 409 11.18 -27.17 -2.35
C SER A 409 10.68 -28.51 -1.81
N LYS A 410 9.37 -28.67 -1.57
CA LYS A 410 8.78 -29.97 -1.17
C LYS A 410 9.06 -31.04 -2.21
N PHE A 411 8.82 -30.73 -3.47
CA PHE A 411 9.03 -31.67 -4.57
C PHE A 411 10.50 -32.07 -4.69
N LEU A 412 11.43 -31.11 -4.68
CA LEU A 412 12.85 -31.38 -4.86
C LEU A 412 13.49 -32.11 -3.67
N VAL A 413 12.98 -31.88 -2.44
CA VAL A 413 13.34 -32.69 -1.26
C VAL A 413 12.84 -34.12 -1.41
N SER A 414 11.60 -34.32 -1.89
CA SER A 414 11.02 -35.67 -2.03
C SER A 414 11.78 -36.57 -3.01
N ILE A 415 12.52 -35.98 -3.97
CA ILE A 415 13.31 -36.71 -4.97
C ILE A 415 14.83 -36.69 -4.72
N GLY A 416 15.30 -36.05 -3.64
CA GLY A 416 16.71 -36.02 -3.25
C GLY A 416 17.65 -35.28 -4.22
N SER A 417 17.24 -34.13 -4.76
CA SER A 417 18.03 -33.38 -5.76
C SER A 417 19.22 -32.61 -5.16
N ALA A 418 20.46 -32.96 -5.53
CA ALA A 418 21.70 -32.31 -5.06
C ALA A 418 21.84 -30.80 -5.42
N GLN A 419 21.14 -30.31 -6.46
CA GLN A 419 21.17 -28.90 -6.89
C GLN A 419 19.81 -28.20 -6.68
N MET A 420 19.24 -28.35 -5.49
CA MET A 420 17.90 -27.87 -5.19
C MET A 420 17.75 -26.35 -5.35
N GLU A 421 18.64 -25.54 -4.75
CA GLU A 421 18.54 -24.07 -4.79
C GLU A 421 18.53 -23.50 -6.21
N GLN A 422 19.45 -23.94 -7.07
CA GLN A 422 19.54 -23.45 -8.46
C GLN A 422 18.31 -23.85 -9.29
N LYS A 423 17.76 -25.06 -9.06
CA LYS A 423 16.54 -25.51 -9.75
C LYS A 423 15.31 -24.74 -9.28
N ILE A 424 15.17 -24.51 -7.97
CA ILE A 424 14.07 -23.68 -7.43
C ILE A 424 14.19 -22.27 -7.99
N GLU A 425 15.37 -21.66 -7.94
CA GLU A 425 15.57 -20.30 -8.44
C GLU A 425 15.14 -20.18 -9.90
N LYS A 426 15.66 -21.04 -10.77
CA LYS A 426 15.36 -21.00 -12.20
C LYS A 426 13.85 -21.13 -12.47
N LYS A 427 13.22 -22.16 -11.90
CA LYS A 427 11.82 -22.49 -12.19
C LYS A 427 10.85 -21.50 -11.55
N VAL A 428 11.08 -21.09 -10.31
CA VAL A 428 10.21 -20.11 -9.62
C VAL A 428 10.31 -18.74 -10.26
N ILE A 429 11.50 -18.31 -10.70
CA ILE A 429 11.64 -17.02 -11.41
C ILE A 429 10.95 -17.05 -12.77
N GLU A 430 11.03 -18.16 -13.51
CA GLU A 430 10.31 -18.34 -14.77
C GLU A 430 8.78 -18.26 -14.55
N MET A 431 8.25 -19.02 -13.57
CA MET A 431 6.84 -18.95 -13.19
C MET A 431 6.41 -17.55 -12.71
N ALA A 432 7.29 -16.84 -11.99
CA ALA A 432 7.01 -15.49 -11.52
C ALA A 432 6.94 -14.49 -12.67
N LYS A 433 7.80 -14.64 -13.69
CA LYS A 433 7.75 -13.82 -14.92
C LYS A 433 6.44 -14.06 -15.68
N ASP A 434 6.04 -15.31 -15.85
CA ASP A 434 4.79 -15.64 -16.54
C ASP A 434 3.57 -15.10 -15.79
N HIS A 435 3.54 -15.27 -14.46
CA HIS A 435 2.50 -14.67 -13.62
C HIS A 435 2.50 -13.14 -13.69
N ALA A 436 3.67 -12.49 -13.67
CA ALA A 436 3.78 -11.04 -13.77
C ALA A 436 3.21 -10.51 -15.10
N VAL A 437 3.44 -11.22 -16.22
CA VAL A 437 2.87 -10.88 -17.52
C VAL A 437 1.34 -11.01 -17.48
N SER A 438 0.82 -12.15 -17.00
CA SER A 438 -0.63 -12.39 -16.87
C SER A 438 -1.32 -11.35 -15.97
N MET A 439 -0.73 -11.01 -14.83
CA MET A 439 -1.25 -9.98 -13.90
C MET A 439 -1.26 -8.59 -14.55
N THR A 440 -0.23 -8.26 -15.36
CA THR A 440 -0.18 -7.01 -16.13
C THR A 440 -1.28 -6.98 -17.19
N GLU A 441 -1.54 -8.09 -17.87
CA GLU A 441 -2.61 -8.20 -18.87
C GLU A 441 -4.00 -8.07 -18.23
N GLN A 442 -4.20 -8.63 -17.03
CA GLN A 442 -5.48 -8.55 -16.32
C GLN A 442 -5.75 -7.15 -15.75
N THR A 443 -4.77 -6.57 -15.05
CA THR A 443 -4.96 -5.29 -14.32
C THR A 443 -4.60 -4.06 -15.14
N GLY A 444 -3.83 -4.22 -16.21
CA GLY A 444 -3.25 -3.12 -16.99
C GLY A 444 -2.07 -2.45 -16.28
N VAL A 445 -1.69 -2.86 -15.08
CA VAL A 445 -0.62 -2.24 -14.30
C VAL A 445 0.65 -3.04 -14.46
N GLN A 446 1.72 -2.38 -14.92
CA GLN A 446 3.04 -3.00 -14.93
C GLN A 446 3.54 -3.13 -13.49
N LEU A 447 3.91 -4.35 -13.09
CA LEU A 447 4.45 -4.60 -11.76
C LEU A 447 5.71 -3.78 -11.52
N SER A 448 5.91 -3.41 -10.25
CA SER A 448 7.03 -2.56 -9.86
C SER A 448 8.30 -3.39 -9.60
N LEU A 449 8.14 -4.69 -9.40
CA LEU A 449 9.22 -5.66 -9.14
C LEU A 449 10.03 -5.95 -10.41
N THR A 450 11.35 -5.77 -10.33
CA THR A 450 12.30 -6.23 -11.35
C THR A 450 12.66 -7.70 -11.16
N GLU A 451 13.29 -8.31 -12.16
CA GLU A 451 13.85 -9.67 -11.99
C GLU A 451 14.85 -9.75 -10.84
N HIS A 452 15.64 -8.70 -10.62
CA HIS A 452 16.55 -8.62 -9.50
C HIS A 452 15.79 -8.65 -8.16
N ASP A 453 14.71 -7.88 -8.05
CA ASP A 453 13.88 -7.86 -6.83
C ASP A 453 13.20 -9.21 -6.58
N MET A 454 12.74 -9.88 -7.65
CA MET A 454 12.17 -11.24 -7.56
C MET A 454 13.21 -12.24 -7.05
N LYS A 455 14.44 -12.21 -7.58
CA LYS A 455 15.56 -13.07 -7.13
C LYS A 455 15.94 -12.79 -5.68
N GLN A 456 16.05 -11.51 -5.31
CA GLN A 456 16.35 -11.13 -3.94
C GLN A 456 15.26 -11.59 -2.96
N TYR A 457 13.99 -11.42 -3.31
CA TYR A 457 12.88 -11.90 -2.49
C TYR A 457 12.89 -13.42 -2.37
N LEU A 458 13.08 -14.13 -3.49
CA LEU A 458 13.20 -15.60 -3.49
C LEU A 458 14.36 -16.08 -2.61
N SER A 459 15.52 -15.43 -2.68
CA SER A 459 16.66 -15.75 -1.81
C SER A 459 16.33 -15.58 -0.32
N THR A 460 15.46 -14.63 0.02
CA THR A 460 15.00 -14.41 1.40
C THR A 460 14.06 -15.54 1.83
N VAL A 461 13.14 -15.94 0.97
CA VAL A 461 12.24 -17.09 1.20
C VAL A 461 13.05 -18.39 1.34
N LEU A 462 14.05 -18.61 0.49
CA LEU A 462 14.93 -19.78 0.58
C LEU A 462 15.75 -19.79 1.88
N LYS A 463 16.18 -18.63 2.39
CA LYS A 463 16.81 -18.54 3.72
C LYS A 463 15.86 -18.87 4.87
N GLU A 464 14.57 -18.55 4.74
CA GLU A 464 13.54 -18.95 5.72
C GLU A 464 13.33 -20.48 5.70
N ILE A 465 13.48 -21.12 4.53
CA ILE A 465 13.49 -22.59 4.37
C ILE A 465 14.89 -23.11 4.74
N LYS A 466 15.16 -23.25 6.05
CA LYS A 466 16.52 -23.55 6.54
C LYS A 466 16.95 -24.97 6.16
N VAL A 467 17.88 -25.06 5.22
CA VAL A 467 18.64 -26.29 4.94
C VAL A 467 19.94 -26.23 5.74
N LEU A 468 20.05 -27.02 6.80
CA LEU A 468 21.28 -27.15 7.58
C LEU A 468 22.23 -28.10 6.86
N GLN A 469 23.44 -27.64 6.53
CA GLN A 469 24.44 -28.44 5.80
C GLN A 469 25.59 -28.96 6.68
N ASN A 470 25.70 -28.47 7.91
CA ASN A 470 26.78 -28.85 8.83
C ASN A 470 26.29 -29.92 9.81
N VAL A 471 27.04 -31.02 9.89
CA VAL A 471 26.83 -32.14 10.81
C VAL A 471 26.61 -31.68 12.27
N ASP A 472 27.43 -30.74 12.77
CA ASP A 472 27.29 -30.25 14.15
C ASP A 472 26.00 -29.46 14.36
N GLU A 473 25.59 -28.68 13.36
CA GLU A 473 24.32 -27.94 13.39
C GLU A 473 23.12 -28.89 13.29
N ILE A 474 23.22 -29.96 12.49
CA ILE A 474 22.20 -31.00 12.36
C ILE A 474 22.01 -31.72 13.71
N LEU A 475 23.11 -32.14 14.34
CA LEU A 475 23.07 -32.79 15.66
C LEU A 475 22.52 -31.85 16.74
N LYS A 476 22.97 -30.59 16.75
CA LYS A 476 22.44 -29.58 17.68
C LYS A 476 20.95 -29.37 17.48
N LYS A 477 20.51 -29.25 16.22
CA LYS A 477 19.09 -29.06 15.92
C LYS A 477 18.24 -30.26 16.31
N GLY A 478 18.74 -31.48 16.10
CA GLY A 478 18.11 -32.72 16.55
C GLY A 478 17.93 -32.78 18.08
N LYS A 479 18.89 -32.25 18.85
CA LYS A 479 18.76 -32.07 20.31
C LYS A 479 17.71 -31.01 20.65
N ASP A 480 17.80 -29.84 20.01
CA ASP A 480 16.96 -28.68 20.31
C ASP A 480 15.47 -28.95 20.07
N ILE A 481 15.12 -29.63 18.97
CA ILE A 481 13.72 -29.96 18.65
C ILE A 481 13.10 -30.89 19.69
N LEU A 482 13.86 -31.90 20.15
CA LEU A 482 13.40 -32.85 21.15
C LEU A 482 13.27 -32.19 22.53
N GLU A 483 14.29 -31.45 22.98
CA GLU A 483 14.28 -30.80 24.29
C GLU A 483 13.12 -29.81 24.45
N ASN A 484 12.77 -29.09 23.38
CA ASN A 484 11.73 -28.06 23.41
C ASN A 484 10.32 -28.57 23.10
N SER A 485 10.18 -29.84 22.73
CA SER A 485 8.90 -30.42 22.36
C SER A 485 8.01 -30.73 23.58
N THR A 486 6.71 -30.81 23.31
CA THR A 486 5.68 -31.44 24.16
C THR A 486 5.16 -32.75 23.56
N LYS A 487 5.48 -33.00 22.29
CA LYS A 487 5.22 -34.24 21.56
C LYS A 487 6.34 -34.47 20.55
N PHE A 488 6.79 -35.71 20.39
CA PHE A 488 7.85 -36.02 19.43
C PHE A 488 7.59 -37.31 18.66
N LEU A 489 7.64 -37.22 17.33
CA LEU A 489 7.44 -38.31 16.39
C LEU A 489 8.70 -38.46 15.54
N ALA A 490 9.28 -39.66 15.46
CA ALA A 490 10.49 -39.92 14.70
C ALA A 490 10.30 -41.08 13.71
N CYS A 491 10.66 -40.88 12.46
CA CYS A 491 10.69 -41.94 11.45
C CYS A 491 12.10 -41.97 10.85
N SER A 492 12.84 -43.03 11.16
CA SER A 492 14.20 -43.17 10.65
C SER A 492 14.56 -44.62 10.43
N LYS A 493 15.49 -44.86 9.50
CA LYS A 493 16.14 -46.17 9.38
C LYS A 493 17.03 -46.45 10.59
N PHE A 494 17.53 -47.69 10.65
CA PHE A 494 18.41 -48.14 11.73
C PHE A 494 19.64 -47.24 11.90
N ASP A 495 20.28 -46.81 10.81
CA ASP A 495 21.43 -45.90 10.86
C ASP A 495 21.09 -44.55 11.52
N GLY A 496 19.90 -43.99 11.26
CA GLY A 496 19.43 -42.78 11.93
C GLY A 496 19.21 -42.97 13.43
N MET A 497 18.70 -44.14 13.85
CA MET A 497 18.56 -44.47 15.28
C MET A 497 19.92 -44.67 15.96
N ARG A 498 20.87 -45.32 15.29
CA ARG A 498 22.25 -45.49 15.79
C ARG A 498 22.95 -44.14 15.95
N LEU A 499 22.72 -43.22 15.02
CA LEU A 499 23.24 -41.85 15.11
C LEU A 499 22.73 -41.14 16.37
N VAL A 500 21.43 -41.22 16.64
CA VAL A 500 20.83 -40.63 17.84
C VAL A 500 21.45 -41.23 19.10
N TYR A 501 21.56 -42.57 19.15
CA TYR A 501 22.13 -43.27 20.29
C TYR A 501 23.55 -42.78 20.63
N ASN A 502 24.39 -42.63 19.61
CA ASN A 502 25.79 -42.24 19.80
C ASN A 502 25.99 -40.77 20.19
N ASN A 503 25.03 -39.88 19.91
CA ASN A 503 25.24 -38.43 20.01
C ASN A 503 24.34 -37.70 21.03
N TYR A 504 23.13 -38.21 21.29
CA TYR A 504 22.15 -37.53 22.14
C TYR A 504 21.06 -38.43 22.75
N PHE A 505 21.40 -39.68 23.07
CA PHE A 505 20.50 -40.59 23.80
C PHE A 505 20.09 -40.06 25.18
N ASP A 506 20.99 -39.37 25.86
CA ASP A 506 20.78 -38.73 27.17
C ASP A 506 19.59 -37.76 27.17
N ILE A 507 19.36 -37.08 26.04
CA ILE A 507 18.22 -36.18 25.87
C ILE A 507 16.89 -36.94 25.81
N TYR A 508 16.84 -38.08 25.11
CA TYR A 508 15.66 -38.95 25.08
C TYR A 508 15.33 -39.44 26.49
N GLU A 509 16.34 -39.91 27.23
CA GLU A 509 16.16 -40.33 28.61
C GLU A 509 15.66 -39.19 29.50
N LYS A 510 16.24 -38.00 29.38
CA LYS A 510 15.83 -36.80 30.11
C LYS A 510 14.37 -36.43 29.83
N VAL A 511 13.94 -36.41 28.57
CA VAL A 511 12.55 -36.09 28.20
C VAL A 511 11.58 -37.13 28.76
N MET A 512 11.91 -38.43 28.61
CA MET A 512 11.05 -39.51 29.09
C MET A 512 10.98 -39.60 30.62
N ARG A 513 12.07 -39.34 31.33
CA ARG A 513 12.08 -39.38 32.82
C ARG A 513 11.49 -38.12 33.44
N ASN A 514 11.80 -36.94 32.90
CA ASN A 514 11.50 -35.67 33.58
C ASN A 514 10.21 -35.01 33.11
N LYS A 515 9.83 -35.15 31.83
CA LYS A 515 8.63 -34.50 31.28
C LYS A 515 7.47 -35.47 31.12
N TYR A 516 7.71 -36.61 30.48
CA TYR A 516 6.65 -37.61 30.21
C TYR A 516 6.02 -38.13 31.50
N ARG A 517 6.83 -38.50 32.51
CA ARG A 517 6.31 -38.96 33.82
C ARG A 517 5.51 -37.91 34.59
N LYS A 518 5.71 -36.62 34.29
CA LYS A 518 4.96 -35.51 34.91
C LYS A 518 3.71 -35.10 34.13
N GLY A 519 3.44 -35.74 32.98
CA GLY A 519 2.34 -35.37 32.09
C GLY A 519 2.59 -34.10 31.27
N GLU A 520 3.82 -33.57 31.27
CA GLU A 520 4.21 -32.36 30.52
C GLU A 520 4.61 -32.67 29.06
N HIS A 521 4.64 -33.94 28.69
CA HIS A 521 4.98 -34.42 27.34
C HIS A 521 4.12 -35.65 26.99
N GLU A 522 3.59 -35.73 25.78
CA GLU A 522 2.71 -36.83 25.32
C GLU A 522 3.45 -38.18 25.15
N GLY A 523 4.76 -38.11 25.03
CA GLY A 523 5.66 -39.26 24.86
C GLY A 523 6.36 -39.22 23.50
N ILE A 524 7.31 -40.14 23.33
CA ILE A 524 8.09 -40.27 22.11
C ILE A 524 7.62 -41.51 21.35
N ARG A 525 7.23 -41.33 20.09
CA ARG A 525 6.87 -42.43 19.17
C ARG A 525 7.88 -42.52 18.03
N TRP A 526 8.35 -43.73 17.73
CA TRP A 526 9.36 -43.97 16.71
C TRP A 526 8.97 -45.10 15.74
N VAL A 527 8.97 -44.83 14.45
CA VAL A 527 8.86 -45.84 13.40
C VAL A 527 10.25 -46.17 12.82
N THR A 528 10.61 -47.46 12.81
CA THR A 528 11.89 -47.91 12.23
C THR A 528 11.80 -49.31 11.61
N SER A 529 12.84 -49.73 10.88
CA SER A 529 12.99 -51.08 10.35
C SER A 529 13.86 -51.93 11.27
N ILE A 530 13.33 -53.05 11.78
CA ILE A 530 14.00 -54.00 12.67
C ILE A 530 14.18 -55.30 11.89
N THR A 531 15.39 -55.52 11.40
CA THR A 531 15.71 -56.61 10.46
C THR A 531 16.66 -57.64 11.07
N GLU A 532 17.59 -57.21 11.92
CA GLU A 532 18.69 -58.02 12.44
C GLU A 532 18.81 -57.91 13.97
N LYS A 533 19.57 -58.82 14.58
CA LYS A 533 19.74 -58.87 16.04
C LYS A 533 20.35 -57.58 16.62
N ASP A 534 21.35 -56.99 15.94
CA ASP A 534 21.94 -55.70 16.33
C ASP A 534 20.87 -54.59 16.40
N SER A 535 19.97 -54.56 15.41
CA SER A 535 18.85 -53.61 15.42
C SER A 535 17.84 -53.86 16.55
N ALA A 536 17.62 -55.12 16.93
CA ALA A 536 16.76 -55.46 18.05
C ALA A 536 17.33 -55.01 19.40
N ASP A 537 18.64 -55.17 19.61
CA ASP A 537 19.32 -54.79 20.87
C ASP A 537 19.29 -53.27 21.09
N LEU A 538 19.52 -52.49 20.03
CA LEU A 538 19.41 -51.02 20.11
C LEU A 538 17.98 -50.56 20.39
N VAL A 539 17.00 -51.13 19.68
CA VAL A 539 15.58 -50.81 19.90
C VAL A 539 15.15 -51.13 21.32
N ARG A 540 15.61 -52.25 21.89
CA ARG A 540 15.36 -52.62 23.30
C ARG A 540 15.86 -51.56 24.28
N THR A 541 16.99 -50.92 23.98
CA THR A 541 17.53 -49.83 24.80
C THR A 541 16.61 -48.62 24.86
N PHE A 542 15.98 -48.25 23.74
CA PHE A 542 15.00 -47.17 23.70
C PHE A 542 13.64 -47.57 24.31
N LEU A 543 13.19 -48.82 24.14
CA LEU A 543 11.99 -49.34 24.80
C LEU A 543 12.12 -49.27 26.33
N ASN A 544 13.30 -49.58 26.88
CA ASN A 544 13.55 -49.57 28.33
C ASN A 544 13.39 -48.18 28.98
N ILE A 545 13.64 -47.10 28.23
CA ILE A 545 13.41 -45.72 28.71
C ILE A 545 11.98 -45.22 28.44
N GLY A 546 11.12 -46.07 27.87
CA GLY A 546 9.69 -45.80 27.65
C GLY A 546 9.33 -45.24 26.28
N VAL A 547 10.27 -45.21 25.32
CA VAL A 547 9.95 -44.80 23.94
C VAL A 547 9.07 -45.88 23.30
N GLN A 548 8.02 -45.48 22.61
CA GLN A 548 7.14 -46.42 21.90
C GLN A 548 7.67 -46.62 20.48
N ILE A 549 7.91 -47.87 20.07
CA ILE A 549 8.56 -48.17 18.79
C ILE A 549 7.70 -49.13 17.99
N ARG A 550 7.54 -48.85 16.68
CA ARG A 550 6.90 -49.76 15.73
C ARG A 550 7.82 -50.11 14.57
N HIS A 551 7.76 -51.37 14.17
CA HIS A 551 8.44 -51.90 13.01
C HIS A 551 7.63 -51.67 11.72
N VAL A 552 8.29 -51.09 10.71
CA VAL A 552 7.80 -51.05 9.33
C VAL A 552 8.89 -51.57 8.39
N LYS A 553 8.52 -52.48 7.49
CA LYS A 553 9.44 -53.11 6.53
C LYS A 553 9.84 -52.15 5.39
N ASN A 554 8.85 -51.47 4.81
CA ASN A 554 9.05 -50.55 3.69
C ASN A 554 9.14 -49.11 4.20
N MET A 555 10.33 -48.72 4.67
CA MET A 555 10.58 -47.37 5.16
C MET A 555 10.61 -46.34 4.02
N PRO A 556 10.17 -45.09 4.26
CA PRO A 556 10.41 -43.98 3.33
C PRO A 556 11.90 -43.82 2.99
N PRO A 557 12.24 -43.23 1.83
CA PRO A 557 13.62 -42.95 1.47
C PRO A 557 14.27 -41.88 2.35
N ILE A 558 13.47 -41.06 3.03
CA ILE A 558 13.86 -39.91 3.84
C ILE A 558 13.63 -40.21 5.32
N ASP A 559 14.58 -39.81 6.17
CA ASP A 559 14.43 -39.84 7.63
C ASP A 559 13.90 -38.48 8.10
N PHE A 560 12.95 -38.47 9.03
CA PHE A 560 12.33 -37.24 9.52
C PHE A 560 11.89 -37.34 10.97
N ALA A 561 11.75 -36.18 11.62
CA ALA A 561 11.15 -36.04 12.93
C ALA A 561 10.23 -34.83 13.00
N VAL A 562 9.17 -34.93 13.79
CA VAL A 562 8.11 -33.93 13.93
C VAL A 562 7.83 -33.69 15.41
N SER A 563 7.74 -32.42 15.78
CA SER A 563 7.29 -31.97 17.10
C SER A 563 6.01 -31.15 16.99
N ASP A 564 5.48 -30.71 18.13
CA ASP A 564 4.38 -29.73 18.21
C ASP A 564 4.73 -28.34 17.64
N LYS A 565 6.02 -28.05 17.42
CA LYS A 565 6.50 -26.70 17.05
C LYS A 565 7.17 -26.63 15.68
N GLU A 566 7.83 -27.70 15.28
CA GLU A 566 8.64 -27.75 14.06
C GLU A 566 8.89 -29.18 13.59
N MET A 567 9.35 -29.33 12.35
CA MET A 567 9.78 -30.59 11.75
C MET A 567 11.23 -30.49 11.28
N MET A 568 11.89 -31.66 11.16
CA MET A 568 13.16 -31.84 10.48
C MET A 568 13.12 -33.07 9.55
N ALA A 569 13.74 -33.00 8.37
CA ALA A 569 13.80 -34.11 7.41
C ALA A 569 15.15 -34.13 6.66
N THR A 570 15.70 -35.31 6.40
CA THR A 570 16.91 -35.45 5.60
C THR A 570 16.61 -35.16 4.12
N ILE A 571 17.56 -34.53 3.42
CA ILE A 571 17.41 -34.27 1.98
C ILE A 571 18.00 -35.42 1.14
N GLU A 572 18.88 -36.21 1.74
CA GLU A 572 19.59 -37.31 1.09
C GLU A 572 19.22 -38.64 1.77
N LYS A 573 19.28 -39.73 0.99
CA LYS A 573 19.16 -41.08 1.52
C LYS A 573 20.43 -41.41 2.30
N MET A 574 20.28 -41.74 3.57
CA MET A 574 21.41 -42.27 4.36
C MET A 574 21.72 -43.69 3.86
N GLU A 575 22.92 -43.90 3.31
CA GLU A 575 23.45 -45.20 2.89
C GLU A 575 24.85 -45.43 3.48
N GLY A 576 25.13 -46.67 3.90
CA GLY A 576 26.47 -47.07 4.34
C GLY A 576 26.96 -46.42 5.64
N GLY A 577 26.05 -45.95 6.51
CA GLY A 577 26.41 -45.31 7.78
C GLY A 577 26.97 -43.89 7.66
N GLN A 578 26.89 -43.24 6.50
CA GLN A 578 27.26 -41.83 6.34
C GLN A 578 26.13 -40.89 6.82
N MET A 579 26.49 -39.82 7.53
CA MET A 579 25.53 -38.81 7.98
C MET A 579 24.92 -38.06 6.80
N ALA A 580 23.63 -37.74 6.92
CA ALA A 580 22.98 -36.81 6.01
C ALA A 580 23.72 -35.47 6.02
N GLN A 581 24.15 -35.01 4.85
CA GLN A 581 24.86 -33.73 4.72
C GLN A 581 23.91 -32.54 4.70
N SER A 582 22.59 -32.79 4.67
CA SER A 582 21.59 -31.74 4.59
C SER A 582 20.31 -32.11 5.32
N LEU A 583 19.85 -31.22 6.20
CA LEU A 583 18.61 -31.35 6.96
C LEU A 583 17.70 -30.16 6.65
N LEU A 584 16.51 -30.42 6.12
CA LEU A 584 15.44 -29.44 6.01
C LEU A 584 14.82 -29.24 7.39
N VAL A 585 14.67 -27.99 7.82
CA VAL A 585 13.98 -27.63 9.07
C VAL A 585 12.89 -26.62 8.77
N SER A 586 11.69 -26.81 9.35
CA SER A 586 10.57 -25.88 9.15
C SER A 586 9.65 -25.83 10.36
N ASN A 587 9.18 -24.63 10.67
CA ASN A 587 8.12 -24.36 11.66
C ASN A 587 6.78 -23.98 10.99
N GLU A 588 6.69 -24.09 9.66
CA GLU A 588 5.47 -23.78 8.92
C GLU A 588 4.43 -24.89 9.14
N PRO A 589 3.18 -24.57 9.56
CA PRO A 589 2.16 -25.56 9.92
C PRO A 589 1.92 -26.60 8.82
N ALA A 590 1.92 -26.16 7.55
CA ALA A 590 1.71 -27.05 6.41
C ALA A 590 2.78 -28.14 6.25
N TYR A 591 4.01 -27.95 6.76
CA TYR A 591 5.03 -28.99 6.77
C TYR A 591 4.85 -29.93 7.96
N ILE A 592 4.56 -29.38 9.14
CA ILE A 592 4.32 -30.16 10.36
C ILE A 592 3.16 -31.13 10.15
N ASP A 593 2.02 -30.64 9.64
CA ASP A 593 0.83 -31.44 9.39
C ASP A 593 1.07 -32.54 8.36
N HIS A 594 1.84 -32.24 7.31
CA HIS A 594 2.14 -33.20 6.24
C HIS A 594 2.99 -34.37 6.74
N PHE A 595 4.09 -34.09 7.44
CA PHE A 595 4.96 -35.15 7.97
C PHE A 595 4.33 -35.88 9.15
N ALA A 596 3.50 -35.21 9.97
CA ALA A 596 2.70 -35.87 10.99
C ALA A 596 1.71 -36.85 10.37
N PHE A 597 1.03 -36.48 9.29
CA PHE A 597 0.13 -37.39 8.55
C PHE A 597 0.87 -38.63 8.03
N ILE A 598 2.02 -38.45 7.38
CA ILE A 598 2.86 -39.57 6.91
C ILE A 598 3.24 -40.49 8.07
N PHE A 599 3.64 -39.91 9.20
CA PHE A 599 3.99 -40.68 10.40
C PHE A 599 2.81 -41.52 10.91
N GLU A 600 1.61 -40.94 11.03
CA GLU A 600 0.44 -41.66 11.55
C GLU A 600 0.02 -42.81 10.63
N GLU A 601 0.11 -42.65 9.31
CA GLU A 601 -0.14 -43.73 8.35
C GLU A 601 0.86 -44.88 8.52
N LEU A 602 2.15 -44.58 8.72
CA LEU A 602 3.16 -45.61 9.01
C LEU A 602 2.93 -46.26 10.38
N TRP A 603 2.60 -45.46 11.39
CA TRP A 603 2.36 -45.92 12.76
C TRP A 603 1.20 -46.90 12.82
N LYS A 604 0.07 -46.57 12.20
CA LYS A 604 -1.13 -47.41 12.16
C LYS A 604 -0.88 -48.78 11.55
N ASN A 605 -0.07 -48.83 10.50
CA ASN A 605 0.25 -50.06 9.77
C ASN A 605 1.48 -50.81 10.33
N GLY A 606 2.20 -50.24 11.29
CA GLY A 606 3.39 -50.83 11.89
C GLY A 606 3.11 -51.88 12.96
N ILE A 607 4.03 -52.82 13.12
CA ILE A 607 4.00 -53.90 14.13
C ILE A 607 4.65 -53.38 15.42
N ASP A 608 4.18 -53.78 16.60
CA ASP A 608 4.85 -53.41 17.85
C ASP A 608 6.29 -53.94 17.87
N ALA A 609 7.25 -53.10 18.27
CA ALA A 609 8.65 -53.50 18.27
C ALA A 609 8.94 -54.69 19.19
N SER A 610 8.21 -54.82 20.31
CA SER A 610 8.39 -55.93 21.25
C SER A 610 8.02 -57.27 20.61
N ASP A 611 6.92 -57.27 19.83
CA ASP A 611 6.49 -58.45 19.08
C ASP A 611 7.50 -58.78 17.98
N ARG A 612 7.99 -57.77 17.25
CA ARG A 612 8.98 -57.99 16.20
C ARG A 612 10.32 -58.51 16.73
N ILE A 613 10.78 -58.02 17.88
CA ILE A 613 12.00 -58.49 18.53
C ILE A 613 11.85 -59.97 18.91
N ARG A 614 10.69 -60.36 19.47
CA ARG A 614 10.39 -61.75 19.82
C ARG A 614 10.42 -62.65 18.59
N ASP A 615 9.84 -62.22 17.47
CA ASP A 615 9.89 -62.97 16.19
C ASP A 615 11.34 -63.23 15.75
N ILE A 616 12.21 -62.21 15.82
CA ILE A 616 13.63 -62.31 15.44
C ILE A 616 14.38 -63.27 16.37
N GLU A 617 14.14 -63.21 17.69
CA GLU A 617 14.80 -64.08 18.67
C GLU A 617 14.37 -65.54 18.57
N GLN A 618 13.11 -65.78 18.19
CA GLN A 618 12.55 -67.12 18.00
C GLN A 618 12.85 -67.71 16.61
N GLY A 619 13.52 -66.95 15.73
CA GLY A 619 13.79 -67.37 14.35
C GLY A 619 12.52 -67.54 13.51
N VAL A 620 11.43 -66.86 13.90
CA VAL A 620 10.15 -66.92 13.19
C VAL A 620 10.21 -65.92 12.03
N ASP A 621 10.42 -66.45 10.82
CA ASP A 621 10.21 -65.68 9.61
C ASP A 621 8.71 -65.41 9.43
N GLN A 622 8.34 -64.13 9.31
CA GLN A 622 6.94 -63.75 9.20
C GLN A 622 6.28 -64.36 7.96
N ALA A 623 5.08 -64.92 8.14
CA ALA A 623 4.18 -65.23 7.03
C ALA A 623 3.81 -63.93 6.32
N ASN A 624 4.46 -63.66 5.19
CA ASN A 624 4.34 -62.42 4.46
C ASN A 624 3.37 -62.58 3.28
N ILE A 625 2.32 -61.78 3.23
CA ILE A 625 1.46 -61.63 2.06
C ILE A 625 1.89 -60.36 1.34
N GLU A 626 2.64 -60.52 0.26
CA GLU A 626 3.11 -59.41 -0.58
C GLU A 626 2.33 -59.42 -1.91
N ILE A 627 1.64 -58.33 -2.23
CA ILE A 627 0.93 -58.18 -3.51
C ILE A 627 1.89 -57.51 -4.50
N ILE A 628 2.36 -58.27 -5.49
CA ILE A 628 3.25 -57.77 -6.54
C ILE A 628 2.41 -57.38 -7.77
N SER A 629 2.15 -56.09 -7.94
CA SER A 629 1.31 -55.60 -9.06
C SER A 629 2.01 -55.66 -10.43
N ASN A 630 3.35 -55.72 -10.48
CA ASN A 630 4.11 -55.81 -11.73
C ASN A 630 4.36 -57.27 -12.13
N PRO A 631 3.78 -57.76 -13.25
CA PRO A 631 3.88 -59.17 -13.64
C PRO A 631 5.32 -59.63 -13.88
N LYS A 632 6.16 -58.79 -14.50
CA LYS A 632 7.56 -59.13 -14.80
C LYS A 632 8.36 -59.34 -13.53
N GLU A 633 8.13 -58.50 -12.53
CA GLU A 633 8.82 -58.62 -11.23
C GLU A 633 8.28 -59.82 -10.44
N GLY A 634 6.97 -60.10 -10.53
CA GLY A 634 6.37 -61.30 -9.94
C GLY A 634 7.00 -62.59 -10.48
N ILE A 635 7.10 -62.73 -11.81
CA ILE A 635 7.71 -63.89 -12.48
C ILE A 635 9.20 -64.00 -12.10
N LYS A 636 9.95 -62.89 -12.17
CA LYS A 636 11.37 -62.86 -11.80
C LYS A 636 11.58 -63.31 -10.36
N ARG A 637 10.71 -62.86 -9.44
CA ARG A 637 10.79 -63.22 -8.02
C ARG A 637 10.43 -64.68 -7.79
N ALA A 638 9.41 -65.21 -8.47
CA ALA A 638 9.09 -66.63 -8.44
C ALA A 638 10.30 -67.49 -8.87
N TRP A 639 10.94 -67.16 -9.99
CA TRP A 639 12.14 -67.87 -10.46
C TRP A 639 13.34 -67.73 -9.51
N ASN A 640 13.55 -66.55 -8.93
CA ASN A 640 14.60 -66.34 -7.95
C ASN A 640 14.36 -67.15 -6.68
N THR A 641 13.11 -67.21 -6.19
CA THR A 641 12.73 -68.00 -5.02
C THR A 641 12.98 -69.49 -5.26
N ILE A 642 12.62 -70.02 -6.44
CA ILE A 642 12.94 -71.40 -6.83
C ILE A 642 14.45 -71.64 -6.79
N LYS A 643 15.25 -70.71 -7.37
CA LYS A 643 16.70 -70.85 -7.42
C LYS A 643 17.38 -70.74 -6.05
N SER A 644 16.82 -69.96 -5.12
CA SER A 644 17.41 -69.71 -3.81
C SER A 644 16.89 -70.63 -2.71
N ALA A 645 15.87 -71.44 -2.97
CA ALA A 645 15.29 -72.35 -1.98
C ALA A 645 16.33 -73.40 -1.56
N LYS A 646 16.59 -73.49 -0.25
CA LYS A 646 17.56 -74.45 0.32
C LYS A 646 16.92 -75.78 0.72
N GLU A 647 15.61 -75.79 0.97
CA GLU A 647 14.86 -76.97 1.40
C GLU A 647 13.76 -77.29 0.39
N GLU A 648 12.65 -76.57 0.42
CA GLU A 648 11.54 -76.81 -0.52
C GLU A 648 10.72 -75.54 -0.82
N VAL A 649 9.98 -75.57 -1.93
CA VAL A 649 8.91 -74.63 -2.26
C VAL A 649 7.61 -75.42 -2.24
N LEU A 650 6.77 -75.21 -1.22
CA LEU A 650 5.58 -76.00 -0.95
C LEU A 650 4.54 -75.97 -2.07
N ILE A 651 4.10 -74.78 -2.49
CA ILE A 651 3.03 -74.61 -3.48
C ILE A 651 3.30 -73.35 -4.31
N MET A 652 3.21 -73.48 -5.64
CA MET A 652 3.25 -72.35 -6.58
C MET A 652 2.10 -72.47 -7.57
N PHE A 653 1.25 -71.44 -7.62
CA PHE A 653 0.16 -71.36 -8.59
C PHE A 653 0.57 -70.45 -9.75
N SER A 654 0.50 -70.96 -10.98
CA SER A 654 0.68 -70.13 -12.16
C SER A 654 -0.61 -69.40 -12.51
N SER A 655 -0.47 -68.24 -13.15
CA SER A 655 -1.55 -67.63 -13.93
C SER A 655 -1.42 -68.08 -15.38
N ALA A 656 -2.48 -67.98 -16.19
CA ALA A 656 -2.43 -68.34 -17.61
C ALA A 656 -1.39 -67.56 -18.45
N ASN A 657 -0.79 -66.50 -17.87
CA ASN A 657 0.20 -65.63 -18.50
C ASN A 657 1.62 -65.79 -17.92
N ALA A 658 1.87 -66.78 -17.06
CA ALA A 658 3.17 -67.04 -16.42
C ALA A 658 3.93 -68.21 -17.04
#